data_AF-A0A395J5M5-F1
#
_entry.id   AF-A0A395J5M5-F1
#
_cell.length_a   1.000
_cell.length_b   1.000
_cell.length_c   1.000
_cell.angle_alpha   90.00
_cell.angle_beta   90.00
_cell.angle_gamma   90.00
#
_symmetry.space_group_name_H-M   'P 1'
#
loop_
_entity.id
_entity.type
_entity.pdbx_description
1 polymer ?
#
loop_
_entity_poly.entity_id
_entity_poly.type
_entity_poly.pdbx_seq_one_letter_code
_entity_poly.pdbx_strand_id
1 'polypeptide(L)'
;MSTKQIAKRKICNLFGSFIPRVPPLGKKRLANVPPSDYSKMVLNQAKVKSVLSGDSLVLSSIENPDRERAFCPWLIALGKVIQFQVLYQIPNTKREYGLVFLNDGTKLPEEMIKEGWIKLREDAGRKEDSELALQQLDTLRYYEATARIMTLVAGIRAPATERVNPSNGQVASAEPFGNEARHFVEERLLQRNVKLHILGLSPQNQLIASVIHPKGTIAKFILEAGLARCTDFHSTLLGSDMATLRAAEKRAQHAKLGLFKDHVVKNNGSGGSLEAGVEKRINISSIRGPRPTEPSESPFRDEAKEFLRKRLIGKHVRISIDGSRPGSEDYDAKEVATVTFNDKNIAPNYDDLLAAQEKAKEEKKGMWSGKASKAKQYLDASETVQKAKLHVGALQRQKKVPAIVDFVKGGGRFVVLVPRIQQKRANPLAKKHMISLHEDYHKRDVEIDVYNTDKVGGFIGELYINKESFGKILVEEGYATVHQHSAEQSGNSKELLAAEKRAKDARKGIWADWDPSVDEEEEEYEATHVNDDAAPIKREKDYRDVVVTNINEDGKLKLQIIGTGTSALETLMTQFKSFHLNPSNSAGLPGPPKAGDYVAAKFTEDGQWYRARIRANDRTAKEAEVVYIDYGNSEKIPWARLRPLSQPQFSTQKLRPQAVDAILTLLQFPTNKDYLDEAIDFITHNTAGRALSQGLADSINNDVVAAGLSMVPTKLKGWEKGFADVIKSLTQSQTQARQNRQGMWEYGDAYED
;
A
#
# COMPACT_ATOMS: atom_id res chain seq x y z
N MET A 1 34.86 20.96 32.40
CA MET A 1 33.92 21.38 33.47
C MET A 1 32.71 20.45 33.42
N SER A 2 32.33 19.88 34.56
CA SER A 2 31.11 19.06 34.65
C SER A 2 29.88 19.89 34.26
N THR A 3 28.93 19.31 33.53
CA THR A 3 27.65 19.92 33.13
C THR A 3 26.88 20.47 34.34
N LYS A 4 27.08 19.92 35.54
CA LYS A 4 26.51 20.44 36.80
C LYS A 4 27.07 21.82 37.19
N GLN A 5 28.31 22.15 36.84
CA GLN A 5 28.94 23.43 37.21
C GLN A 5 28.52 24.60 36.31
N ILE A 6 28.21 24.34 35.04
CA ILE A 6 27.83 25.39 34.08
C ILE A 6 26.36 25.82 34.27
N ALA A 7 25.46 24.87 34.54
CA ALA A 7 24.06 25.15 34.90
C ALA A 7 23.95 25.92 36.24
N LYS A 8 24.80 25.59 37.22
CA LYS A 8 24.89 26.31 38.50
C LYS A 8 25.31 27.77 38.32
N ARG A 9 26.15 28.09 37.31
CA ARG A 9 26.76 29.41 37.12
C ARG A 9 25.85 30.42 36.40
N LYS A 10 24.94 29.97 35.51
CA LYS A 10 23.96 30.87 34.85
C LYS A 10 22.82 31.32 35.78
N ILE A 11 22.42 30.47 36.73
CA ILE A 11 21.28 30.76 37.65
C ILE A 11 21.72 31.43 38.96
N CYS A 12 22.97 31.23 39.43
CA CYS A 12 23.49 32.01 40.56
C CYS A 12 23.46 33.53 40.31
N ASN A 13 23.50 33.97 39.05
CA ASN A 13 23.44 35.38 38.68
C ASN A 13 22.03 35.99 38.81
N LEU A 14 20.96 35.19 38.92
CA LEU A 14 19.57 35.67 39.07
C LEU A 14 19.17 35.96 40.53
N PHE A 15 19.94 35.48 41.52
CA PHE A 15 19.63 35.65 42.94
C PHE A 15 20.73 36.48 43.62
N GLY A 16 20.66 37.80 43.48
CA GLY A 16 21.53 38.73 44.20
C GLY A 16 21.35 38.64 45.74
N SER A 17 22.39 39.01 46.48
CA SER A 17 22.43 39.01 47.95
C SER A 17 21.87 40.30 48.53
N PHE A 18 20.85 40.26 49.42
CA PHE A 18 20.77 41.17 50.58
C PHE A 18 19.69 40.83 51.65
N ILE A 19 19.83 41.51 52.78
CA ILE A 19 19.43 41.30 54.19
C ILE A 19 17.95 41.70 54.48
N PRO A 20 17.21 41.02 55.39
CA PRO A 20 15.79 41.25 55.62
C PRO A 20 15.48 42.49 56.48
N ARG A 21 14.41 43.22 56.14
CA ARG A 21 13.68 44.12 57.06
C ARG A 21 12.24 43.65 57.19
N VAL A 22 11.78 43.46 58.42
CA VAL A 22 10.43 42.99 58.78
C VAL A 22 9.53 44.19 59.10
N PRO A 23 8.26 44.21 58.64
CA PRO A 23 7.18 44.97 59.29
C PRO A 23 6.00 44.09 59.74
N PRO A 24 5.10 44.60 60.61
CA PRO A 24 4.44 43.80 61.65
C PRO A 24 3.07 43.20 61.30
N LEU A 25 2.66 42.27 62.17
CA LEU A 25 1.49 41.41 62.21
C LEU A 25 0.11 42.05 62.01
N GLY A 26 -0.77 41.32 61.31
CA GLY A 26 -2.23 41.45 61.39
C GLY A 26 -2.95 40.32 60.63
N LYS A 27 -3.49 39.32 61.35
CA LYS A 27 -4.21 38.18 60.76
C LYS A 27 -5.64 38.57 60.36
N LYS A 28 -6.04 38.27 59.12
CA LYS A 28 -7.41 37.87 58.76
C LYS A 28 -7.36 36.74 57.71
N ARG A 29 -8.22 35.73 57.85
CA ARG A 29 -8.43 34.68 56.82
C ARG A 29 -9.01 35.35 55.58
N LEU A 30 -8.44 35.12 54.40
CA LEU A 30 -8.97 35.65 53.14
C LEU A 30 -9.90 34.61 52.50
N ALA A 31 -11.10 35.04 52.15
CA ALA A 31 -12.04 34.30 51.31
C ALA A 31 -11.56 34.28 49.84
N ASN A 32 -12.10 33.38 49.01
CA ASN A 32 -11.76 33.28 47.58
C ASN A 32 -11.79 34.65 46.88
N VAL A 33 -10.62 35.13 46.44
CA VAL A 33 -10.44 36.45 45.81
C VAL A 33 -10.38 36.29 44.29
N PRO A 34 -11.13 37.07 43.49
CA PRO A 34 -11.08 37.01 42.04
C PRO A 34 -9.77 37.57 41.45
N PRO A 35 -9.37 37.14 40.23
CA PRO A 35 -8.05 37.46 39.66
C PRO A 35 -7.71 38.94 39.43
N SER A 36 -8.72 39.80 39.30
CA SER A 36 -8.56 41.24 39.09
C SER A 36 -7.97 41.99 40.29
N ASP A 37 -8.00 41.41 41.50
CA ASP A 37 -7.45 42.01 42.72
C ASP A 37 -6.12 41.37 43.18
N TYR A 38 -5.53 40.47 42.38
CA TYR A 38 -4.25 39.82 42.71
C TYR A 38 -3.08 40.80 42.88
N SER A 39 -3.12 41.97 42.25
CA SER A 39 -2.09 43.02 42.39
C SER A 39 -2.08 43.72 43.76
N LYS A 40 -3.11 43.51 44.60
CA LYS A 40 -3.25 44.13 45.93
C LYS A 40 -3.04 43.15 47.09
N MET A 41 -2.64 41.90 46.82
CA MET A 41 -2.49 40.86 47.85
C MET A 41 -1.09 40.86 48.51
N VAL A 42 -1.04 40.47 49.80
CA VAL A 42 0.21 40.46 50.61
C VAL A 42 1.10 39.26 50.21
N LEU A 43 2.34 39.53 49.78
CA LEU A 43 3.36 38.51 49.50
C LEU A 43 4.01 38.02 50.80
N ASN A 44 4.09 36.70 50.98
CA ASN A 44 4.73 36.08 52.15
C ASN A 44 6.17 35.65 51.81
N GLN A 45 7.06 35.66 52.82
CA GLN A 45 8.43 35.17 52.70
C GLN A 45 8.64 33.89 53.52
N ALA A 46 9.33 32.91 52.94
CA ALA A 46 9.70 31.67 53.64
C ALA A 46 11.00 31.08 53.09
N LYS A 47 11.65 30.23 53.91
CA LYS A 47 12.85 29.50 53.51
C LYS A 47 12.47 28.11 52.99
N VAL A 48 13.00 27.75 51.82
CA VAL A 48 12.76 26.43 51.22
C VAL A 48 13.54 25.36 51.98
N LYS A 49 12.82 24.44 52.63
CA LYS A 49 13.39 23.37 53.45
C LYS A 49 13.71 22.12 52.63
N SER A 50 12.78 21.65 51.81
CA SER A 50 12.97 20.49 50.94
C SER A 50 12.14 20.59 49.67
N VAL A 51 12.47 19.74 48.69
CA VAL A 51 11.82 19.63 47.39
C VAL A 51 11.40 18.19 47.21
N LEU A 52 10.12 17.95 46.93
CA LEU A 52 9.53 16.63 46.79
C LEU A 52 9.39 16.18 45.32
N SER A 53 9.00 17.08 44.39
CA SER A 53 8.80 16.78 42.95
C SER A 53 8.90 18.04 42.07
N GLY A 54 8.76 17.89 40.73
CA GLY A 54 8.83 18.99 39.73
C GLY A 54 7.91 20.17 40.04
N ASP A 55 6.86 19.85 40.75
CA ASP A 55 5.76 20.65 41.20
C ASP A 55 5.51 20.46 42.72
N SER A 56 6.51 20.21 43.61
CA SER A 56 6.34 20.06 45.09
C SER A 56 7.52 20.60 45.93
N LEU A 57 7.31 21.61 46.78
CA LEU A 57 8.21 22.19 47.81
C LEU A 57 7.69 22.02 49.25
N VAL A 58 8.59 22.07 50.23
CA VAL A 58 8.27 22.30 51.65
C VAL A 58 8.95 23.58 52.13
N LEU A 59 8.17 24.47 52.72
CA LEU A 59 8.60 25.77 53.24
C LEU A 59 8.62 25.76 54.77
N SER A 60 9.62 26.44 55.32
CA SER A 60 9.77 26.73 56.75
C SER A 60 9.63 28.23 56.99
N SER A 61 8.92 28.63 58.05
CA SER A 61 8.82 30.04 58.43
C SER A 61 10.19 30.56 58.88
N ILE A 62 10.50 31.80 58.48
CA ILE A 62 11.74 32.50 58.88
C ILE A 62 11.73 32.81 60.39
N GLU A 63 10.55 33.04 60.97
CA GLU A 63 10.36 33.40 62.38
C GLU A 63 10.07 32.20 63.29
N ASN A 64 9.56 31.08 62.75
CA ASN A 64 9.22 29.87 63.50
C ASN A 64 9.54 28.58 62.71
N PRO A 65 10.74 28.00 62.86
CA PRO A 65 11.21 26.87 62.05
C PRO A 65 10.34 25.61 62.12
N ASP A 66 9.59 25.42 63.22
CA ASP A 66 8.77 24.23 63.47
C ASP A 66 7.41 24.24 62.76
N ARG A 67 7.03 25.36 62.11
CA ARG A 67 5.81 25.45 61.29
C ARG A 67 6.12 25.19 59.82
N GLU A 68 5.75 24.01 59.35
CA GLU A 68 5.95 23.57 57.97
C GLU A 68 4.70 23.77 57.11
N ARG A 69 4.91 24.14 55.84
CA ARG A 69 3.85 24.18 54.81
C ARG A 69 4.36 23.57 53.52
N ALA A 70 3.55 22.73 52.88
CA ALA A 70 3.87 22.11 51.60
C ALA A 70 3.24 22.88 50.44
N PHE A 71 4.07 23.25 49.46
CA PHE A 71 3.78 23.95 48.20
C PHE A 71 4.40 23.18 47.02
N CYS A 72 4.58 23.78 45.84
CA CYS A 72 4.70 23.06 44.57
C CYS A 72 5.76 23.47 43.49
N PRO A 73 7.12 23.56 43.69
CA PRO A 73 8.14 23.09 42.65
C PRO A 73 9.57 22.48 43.03
N TRP A 74 10.52 22.26 42.06
CA TRP A 74 11.84 21.50 42.07
C TRP A 74 13.13 22.12 42.74
N LEU A 75 14.27 21.38 42.69
CA LEU A 75 15.44 21.36 43.63
C LEU A 75 16.39 22.58 43.72
N ILE A 76 16.11 23.70 43.03
CA ILE A 76 17.08 24.80 42.82
C ILE A 76 16.98 25.92 43.88
N ALA A 77 15.87 25.95 44.64
CA ALA A 77 15.60 26.94 45.67
C ALA A 77 15.96 26.49 47.10
N LEU A 78 16.45 25.25 47.28
CA LEU A 78 16.79 24.67 48.59
C LEU A 78 17.71 25.59 49.41
N GLY A 79 17.24 25.97 50.60
CA GLY A 79 17.94 26.88 51.52
C GLY A 79 17.82 28.37 51.21
N LYS A 80 17.16 28.77 50.10
CA LYS A 80 16.95 30.18 49.74
C LYS A 80 15.63 30.72 50.30
N VAL A 81 15.60 32.03 50.54
CA VAL A 81 14.37 32.77 50.83
C VAL A 81 13.70 33.10 49.51
N ILE A 82 12.40 32.79 49.40
CA ILE A 82 11.57 33.07 48.23
C ILE A 82 10.33 33.86 48.67
N GLN A 83 9.74 34.57 47.71
CA GLN A 83 8.42 35.19 47.89
C GLN A 83 7.36 34.26 47.29
N PHE A 84 6.24 34.10 47.98
CA PHE A 84 5.15 33.27 47.48
C PHE A 84 3.79 33.81 47.88
N GLN A 85 2.78 33.46 47.08
CA GLN A 85 1.39 33.81 47.29
C GLN A 85 0.54 32.55 47.28
N VAL A 86 -0.27 32.36 48.33
CA VAL A 86 -1.25 31.26 48.40
C VAL A 86 -2.52 31.70 47.69
N LEU A 87 -2.97 30.93 46.70
CA LEU A 87 -4.18 31.21 45.93
C LEU A 87 -5.39 30.50 46.53
N TYR A 88 -5.27 29.21 46.84
CA TYR A 88 -6.35 28.43 47.45
C TYR A 88 -5.80 27.23 48.24
N GLN A 89 -6.64 26.69 49.12
CA GLN A 89 -6.34 25.49 49.89
C GLN A 89 -7.41 24.44 49.61
N ILE A 90 -7.00 23.19 49.34
CA ILE A 90 -7.96 22.10 49.17
C ILE A 90 -8.47 21.68 50.56
N PRO A 91 -9.79 21.75 50.83
CA PRO A 91 -10.35 21.53 52.18
C PRO A 91 -9.98 20.17 52.80
N ASN A 92 -9.98 19.10 52.01
CA ASN A 92 -9.78 17.73 52.50
C ASN A 92 -8.32 17.38 52.75
N THR A 93 -7.38 17.93 51.97
CA THR A 93 -5.96 17.57 52.06
C THR A 93 -5.13 18.62 52.82
N LYS A 94 -5.73 19.77 53.15
CA LYS A 94 -5.07 20.96 53.71
C LYS A 94 -3.87 21.45 52.88
N ARG A 95 -3.71 20.99 51.63
CA ARG A 95 -2.63 21.42 50.73
C ARG A 95 -2.93 22.80 50.20
N GLU A 96 -1.93 23.67 50.27
CA GLU A 96 -2.00 25.06 49.80
C GLU A 96 -1.38 25.14 48.40
N TYR A 97 -2.09 25.76 47.46
CA TYR A 97 -1.66 25.97 46.08
C TYR A 97 -1.42 27.45 45.87
N GLY A 98 -0.33 27.79 45.19
CA GLY A 98 0.15 29.16 45.14
C GLY A 98 1.20 29.44 44.07
N LEU A 99 1.47 30.71 43.83
CA LEU A 99 2.53 31.18 42.94
C LEU A 99 3.80 31.45 43.72
N VAL A 100 4.94 31.07 43.13
CA VAL A 100 6.26 31.33 43.67
C VAL A 100 6.96 32.37 42.80
N PHE A 101 7.52 33.38 43.45
CA PHE A 101 8.28 34.46 42.85
C PHE A 101 9.75 34.35 43.26
N LEU A 102 10.61 34.61 42.29
CA LEU A 102 12.03 34.81 42.50
C LEU A 102 12.31 36.20 43.07
N ASN A 103 13.53 36.43 43.55
CA ASN A 103 13.90 37.68 44.24
C ASN A 103 13.84 38.92 43.35
N ASP A 104 13.88 38.74 42.04
CA ASP A 104 13.73 39.76 41.00
C ASP A 104 12.27 40.01 40.60
N GLY A 105 11.31 39.34 41.24
CA GLY A 105 9.87 39.42 40.93
C GLY A 105 9.42 38.45 39.82
N THR A 106 10.34 37.66 39.25
CA THR A 106 10.02 36.71 38.18
C THR A 106 9.16 35.56 38.72
N LYS A 107 8.07 35.23 38.02
CA LYS A 107 7.22 34.08 38.36
C LYS A 107 7.93 32.79 37.97
N LEU A 108 8.31 32.00 38.99
CA LEU A 108 9.06 30.77 38.79
C LEU A 108 8.34 29.75 37.88
N PRO A 109 7.02 29.51 37.99
CA PRO A 109 6.33 28.57 37.09
C PRO A 109 6.39 28.97 35.60
N GLU A 110 6.36 30.27 35.28
CA GLU A 110 6.37 30.74 33.89
C GLU A 110 7.74 30.50 33.24
N GLU A 111 8.83 30.77 33.95
CA GLU A 111 10.19 30.45 33.48
C GLU A 111 10.44 28.95 33.38
N MET A 112 9.91 28.16 34.31
CA MET A 112 10.01 26.70 34.24
C MET A 112 9.29 26.13 33.01
N ILE A 113 8.18 26.73 32.57
CA ILE A 113 7.49 26.38 31.32
C ILE A 113 8.30 26.81 30.10
N LYS A 114 8.82 28.05 30.07
CA LYS A 114 9.65 28.56 28.95
C LYS A 114 10.89 27.71 28.71
N GLU A 115 11.54 27.28 29.78
CA GLU A 115 12.74 26.45 29.73
C GLU A 115 12.42 24.94 29.57
N GLY A 116 11.13 24.58 29.44
CA GLY A 116 10.68 23.22 29.09
C GLY A 116 10.74 22.19 30.22
N TRP A 117 10.84 22.62 31.48
CA TRP A 117 10.98 21.71 32.64
C TRP A 117 9.65 21.16 33.15
N ILE A 118 8.56 21.89 32.95
CA ILE A 118 7.21 21.49 33.40
C ILE A 118 6.20 21.67 32.27
N LYS A 119 5.19 20.79 32.22
CA LYS A 119 4.08 20.82 31.27
C LYS A 119 2.87 21.49 31.90
N LEU A 120 2.11 22.27 31.14
CA LEU A 120 0.80 22.73 31.59
C LEU A 120 -0.14 21.51 31.70
N ARG A 121 -1.00 21.48 32.73
CA ARG A 121 -1.99 20.39 32.88
C ARG A 121 -3.05 20.49 31.77
N GLU A 122 -3.53 19.34 31.30
CA GLU A 122 -4.48 19.25 30.18
C GLU A 122 -5.87 19.79 30.53
N ASP A 123 -6.21 19.84 31.82
CA ASP A 123 -7.45 20.40 32.35
C ASP A 123 -7.32 21.87 32.80
N ALA A 124 -6.17 22.51 32.60
CA ALA A 124 -5.95 23.90 32.97
C ALA A 124 -6.92 24.85 32.21
N GLY A 125 -7.70 25.64 32.95
CA GLY A 125 -8.69 26.58 32.43
C GLY A 125 -10.13 26.05 32.31
N ARG A 126 -10.41 24.77 32.62
CA ARG A 126 -11.76 24.17 32.47
C ARG A 126 -12.86 24.77 33.37
N LYS A 127 -12.49 25.52 34.41
CA LYS A 127 -13.41 26.08 35.43
C LYS A 127 -13.17 27.57 35.69
N GLU A 128 -12.54 28.24 34.73
CA GLU A 128 -11.95 29.56 34.96
C GLU A 128 -12.66 30.61 34.10
N ASP A 129 -13.55 31.37 34.73
CA ASP A 129 -14.42 32.33 34.05
C ASP A 129 -13.80 33.74 33.95
N SER A 130 -12.59 33.92 34.48
CA SER A 130 -11.90 35.21 34.47
C SER A 130 -11.09 35.39 33.19
N GLU A 131 -11.44 36.43 32.42
CA GLU A 131 -10.79 36.79 31.16
C GLU A 131 -9.27 37.03 31.32
N LEU A 132 -8.84 37.59 32.45
CA LEU A 132 -7.42 37.82 32.77
C LEU A 132 -6.66 36.51 33.01
N ALA A 133 -7.31 35.52 33.63
CA ALA A 133 -6.71 34.22 33.89
C ALA A 133 -6.59 33.38 32.60
N LEU A 134 -7.57 33.49 31.71
CA LEU A 134 -7.52 32.88 30.37
C LEU A 134 -6.39 33.48 29.51
N GLN A 135 -6.20 34.81 29.52
CA GLN A 135 -5.06 35.44 28.84
C GLN A 135 -3.70 34.99 29.39
N GLN A 136 -3.58 34.81 30.71
CA GLN A 136 -2.35 34.29 31.31
C GLN A 136 -2.12 32.82 30.93
N LEU A 137 -3.17 32.00 30.88
CA LEU A 137 -3.09 30.62 30.39
C LEU A 137 -2.68 30.54 28.92
N ASP A 138 -3.20 31.43 28.06
CA ASP A 138 -2.80 31.50 26.66
C ASP A 138 -1.33 31.92 26.50
N THR A 139 -0.86 32.82 27.35
CA THR A 139 0.58 33.19 27.40
C THR A 139 1.45 32.01 27.82
N LEU A 140 1.00 31.22 28.80
CA LEU A 140 1.71 30.01 29.24
C LEU A 140 1.71 28.90 28.17
N ARG A 141 0.58 28.73 27.48
CA ARG A 141 0.48 27.81 26.32
C ARG A 141 1.40 28.26 25.19
N TYR A 142 1.51 29.57 24.96
CA TYR A 142 2.46 30.13 24.00
C TYR A 142 3.90 29.81 24.39
N TYR A 143 4.30 29.97 25.65
CA TYR A 143 5.63 29.59 26.12
C TYR A 143 5.90 28.09 26.02
N GLU A 144 4.94 27.23 26.37
CA GLU A 144 5.07 25.77 26.19
C GLU A 144 5.23 25.39 24.71
N ALA A 145 4.44 25.99 23.83
CA ALA A 145 4.52 25.77 22.40
C ALA A 145 5.87 26.22 21.82
N THR A 146 6.42 27.32 22.32
CA THR A 146 7.72 27.85 21.90
C THR A 146 8.88 26.98 22.37
N ALA A 147 8.75 26.33 23.55
CA ALA A 147 9.75 25.39 24.07
C ALA A 147 9.78 24.05 23.29
N ARG A 148 8.69 23.68 22.61
CA ARG A 148 8.56 22.43 21.82
C ARG A 148 8.73 22.68 20.32
N ILE A 149 9.96 22.88 19.89
CA ILE A 149 10.26 23.03 18.47
C ILE A 149 10.35 21.65 17.80
N MET A 150 9.26 21.23 17.15
CA MET A 150 9.28 20.02 16.30
C MET A 150 10.19 20.24 15.09
N THR A 151 11.22 19.41 14.97
CA THR A 151 12.26 19.54 13.94
C THR A 151 12.45 18.21 13.21
N LEU A 152 12.43 18.25 11.88
CA LEU A 152 12.76 17.15 10.99
C LEU A 152 14.28 17.06 10.81
N VAL A 153 14.82 15.84 10.86
CA VAL A 153 16.24 15.60 10.58
C VAL A 153 16.47 15.70 9.07
N ALA A 154 17.39 16.57 8.67
CA ALA A 154 17.71 16.80 7.26
C ALA A 154 18.29 15.54 6.57
N GLY A 155 18.00 15.39 5.28
CA GLY A 155 18.60 14.37 4.41
C GLY A 155 18.11 12.93 4.56
N ILE A 156 17.23 12.64 5.53
CA ILE A 156 16.76 11.26 5.79
C ILE A 156 15.23 11.16 5.87
N ARG A 157 14.72 9.96 5.62
CA ARG A 157 13.34 9.53 5.90
C ARG A 157 13.37 8.20 6.63
N ALA A 158 12.96 8.21 7.89
CA ALA A 158 12.78 7.01 8.69
C ALA A 158 11.35 6.44 8.54
N PRO A 159 11.15 5.12 8.70
CA PRO A 159 9.82 4.51 8.73
C PRO A 159 8.95 5.08 9.86
N ALA A 160 7.64 5.06 9.66
CA ALA A 160 6.71 5.55 10.66
C ALA A 160 6.75 4.70 11.94
N THR A 161 6.87 5.36 13.09
CA THR A 161 6.80 4.71 14.40
C THR A 161 5.36 4.43 14.78
N GLU A 162 5.16 3.58 15.77
CA GLU A 162 3.87 3.43 16.42
C GLU A 162 3.39 4.79 16.97
N ARG A 163 2.12 5.10 16.75
CA ARG A 163 1.50 6.36 17.18
C ARG A 163 0.18 6.10 17.87
N VAL A 164 0.06 6.56 19.10
CA VAL A 164 -1.22 6.61 19.81
C VAL A 164 -1.92 7.91 19.44
N ASN A 165 -3.11 7.81 18.87
CA ASN A 165 -3.94 8.97 18.57
C ASN A 165 -4.48 9.57 19.89
N PRO A 166 -4.10 10.81 20.24
CA PRO A 166 -4.43 11.39 21.55
C PRO A 166 -5.94 11.61 21.75
N SER A 167 -6.73 11.61 20.67
CA SER A 167 -8.18 11.88 20.72
C SER A 167 -9.02 10.66 21.12
N ASN A 168 -8.55 9.46 20.77
CA ASN A 168 -9.34 8.23 20.89
C ASN A 168 -8.56 7.03 21.46
N GLY A 169 -7.27 7.21 21.78
CA GLY A 169 -6.41 6.16 22.34
C GLY A 169 -6.05 5.04 21.37
N GLN A 170 -6.47 5.09 20.10
CA GLN A 170 -6.15 4.06 19.12
C GLN A 170 -4.67 4.10 18.74
N VAL A 171 -4.07 2.92 18.68
CA VAL A 171 -2.66 2.72 18.37
C VAL A 171 -2.51 2.35 16.89
N ALA A 172 -1.88 3.23 16.11
CA ALA A 172 -1.46 2.92 14.76
C ALA A 172 -0.14 2.13 14.80
N SER A 173 -0.13 0.94 14.20
CA SER A 173 1.05 0.06 14.14
C SER A 173 2.23 0.72 13.41
N ALA A 174 3.44 0.44 13.89
CA ALA A 174 4.69 0.89 13.25
C ALA A 174 4.89 0.27 11.87
N GLU A 175 5.51 1.00 10.95
CA GLU A 175 6.12 0.41 9.75
C GLU A 175 7.31 -0.49 10.14
N PRO A 176 7.69 -1.49 9.32
CA PRO A 176 8.88 -2.31 9.56
C PRO A 176 10.11 -1.45 9.86
N PHE A 177 10.87 -1.80 10.90
CA PHE A 177 12.04 -1.06 11.41
C PHE A 177 11.73 0.34 12.00
N GLY A 178 10.47 0.78 12.07
CA GLY A 178 10.09 2.11 12.58
C GLY A 178 10.35 2.29 14.07
N ASN A 179 9.92 1.34 14.91
CA ASN A 179 10.18 1.39 16.35
C ASN A 179 11.68 1.21 16.68
N GLU A 180 12.40 0.43 15.88
CA GLU A 180 13.85 0.26 16.01
C GLU A 180 14.61 1.54 15.64
N ALA A 181 14.20 2.23 14.57
CA ALA A 181 14.72 3.54 14.19
C ALA A 181 14.51 4.59 15.29
N ARG A 182 13.33 4.59 15.92
CA ARG A 182 13.04 5.44 17.09
C ARG A 182 13.95 5.14 18.26
N HIS A 183 14.04 3.86 18.64
CA HIS A 183 14.88 3.43 19.75
C HIS A 183 16.35 3.79 19.52
N PHE A 184 16.85 3.61 18.29
CA PHE A 184 18.21 3.95 17.89
C PHE A 184 18.56 5.42 18.13
N VAL A 185 17.62 6.33 17.82
CA VAL A 185 17.78 7.78 18.02
C VAL A 185 17.62 8.14 19.49
N GLU A 186 16.63 7.58 20.19
CA GLU A 186 16.41 7.81 21.62
C GLU A 186 17.64 7.44 22.45
N GLU A 187 18.19 6.24 22.23
CA GLU A 187 19.36 5.75 22.95
C GLU A 187 20.58 6.68 22.78
N ARG A 188 20.69 7.40 21.65
CA ARG A 188 21.84 8.24 21.28
C ARG A 188 21.65 9.72 21.53
N LEU A 189 20.43 10.24 21.50
CA LEU A 189 20.18 11.69 21.60
C LEU A 189 19.30 12.10 22.78
N LEU A 190 18.49 11.19 23.35
CA LEU A 190 17.57 11.54 24.43
C LEU A 190 18.34 12.09 25.63
N GLN A 191 17.90 13.25 26.14
CA GLN A 191 18.53 13.99 27.25
C GLN A 191 20.02 14.35 27.06
N ARG A 192 20.51 14.41 25.81
CA ARG A 192 21.88 14.84 25.49
C ARG A 192 21.88 16.21 24.81
N ASN A 193 22.95 16.98 25.06
CA ASN A 193 23.15 18.25 24.37
C ASN A 193 23.52 18.01 22.91
N VAL A 194 22.69 18.49 22.00
CA VAL A 194 22.91 18.46 20.55
C VAL A 194 22.98 19.88 20.01
N LYS A 195 23.74 20.08 18.92
CA LYS A 195 23.69 21.33 18.16
C LYS A 195 22.73 21.14 16.99
N LEU A 196 21.80 22.07 16.82
CA LEU A 196 20.91 22.10 15.67
C LEU A 196 21.40 23.15 14.69
N HIS A 197 21.53 22.77 13.42
CA HIS A 197 21.76 23.70 12.33
C HIS A 197 20.52 23.72 11.45
N ILE A 198 19.75 24.81 11.55
CA ILE A 198 18.48 24.97 10.84
C ILE A 198 18.79 25.27 9.37
N LEU A 199 18.22 24.47 8.48
CA LEU A 199 18.43 24.59 7.03
C LEU A 199 17.25 25.22 6.32
N GLY A 200 16.02 25.00 6.80
CA GLY A 200 14.82 25.54 6.16
C GLY A 200 13.53 25.00 6.74
N LEU A 201 12.45 25.16 5.99
CA LEU A 201 11.12 24.69 6.34
C LEU A 201 10.65 23.65 5.32
N SER A 202 9.94 22.63 5.77
CA SER A 202 9.21 21.72 4.88
C SER A 202 7.98 22.43 4.29
N PRO A 203 7.37 21.89 3.22
CA PRO A 203 6.11 22.40 2.69
C PRO A 203 4.96 22.39 3.71
N GLN A 204 5.10 21.66 4.82
CA GLN A 204 4.16 21.62 5.94
C GLN A 204 4.57 22.54 7.10
N ASN A 205 5.45 23.52 6.84
CA ASN A 205 5.98 24.47 7.82
C ASN A 205 6.70 23.83 9.03
N GLN A 206 7.25 22.62 8.87
CA GLN A 206 8.08 22.00 9.91
C GLN A 206 9.54 22.38 9.70
N LEU A 207 10.27 22.69 10.78
CA LEU A 207 11.69 23.03 10.69
C LEU A 207 12.51 21.83 10.25
N ILE A 208 13.36 22.01 9.26
CA ILE A 208 14.33 21.02 8.81
C ILE A 208 15.70 21.44 9.34
N ALA A 209 16.36 20.57 10.10
CA ALA A 209 17.67 20.84 10.66
C ALA A 209 18.61 19.64 10.61
N SER A 210 19.90 19.93 10.51
CA SER A 210 20.97 18.96 10.76
C SER A 210 21.21 18.86 12.27
N VAL A 211 21.08 17.64 12.81
CA VAL A 211 21.30 17.35 14.23
C VAL A 211 22.73 16.86 14.44
N ILE A 212 23.56 17.72 15.04
CA ILE A 212 24.99 17.51 15.19
C ILE A 212 25.29 17.13 16.65
N HIS A 213 25.79 15.91 16.84
CA HIS A 213 26.34 15.43 18.11
C HIS A 213 27.88 15.42 18.03
N PRO A 214 28.63 15.51 19.14
CA PRO A 214 30.11 15.47 19.11
C PRO A 214 30.72 14.24 18.41
N LYS A 215 29.98 13.13 18.33
CA LYS A 215 30.38 11.91 17.61
C LYS A 215 30.03 11.91 16.12
N GLY A 216 29.32 12.93 15.62
CA GLY A 216 28.87 13.05 14.23
C GLY A 216 27.37 13.34 14.11
N THR A 217 26.90 13.49 12.87
CA THR A 217 25.47 13.68 12.57
C THR A 217 24.68 12.39 12.74
N ILE A 218 23.55 12.45 13.44
CA ILE A 218 22.68 11.27 13.65
C ILE A 218 22.16 10.70 12.31
N ALA A 219 21.98 11.57 11.31
CA ALA A 219 21.48 11.21 9.99
C ALA A 219 22.38 10.17 9.29
N LYS A 220 23.70 10.30 9.44
CA LYS A 220 24.66 9.34 8.89
C LYS A 220 24.53 7.98 9.57
N PHE A 221 24.49 7.97 10.91
CA PHE A 221 24.50 6.73 11.68
C PHE A 221 23.23 5.89 11.50
N ILE A 222 22.07 6.54 11.40
CA ILE A 222 20.81 5.82 11.17
C ILE A 222 20.72 5.24 9.75
N LEU A 223 21.32 5.90 8.76
CA LEU A 223 21.46 5.37 7.40
C LEU A 223 22.44 4.19 7.35
N GLU A 224 23.59 4.27 8.03
CA GLU A 224 24.56 3.16 8.08
C GLU A 224 23.99 1.91 8.76
N ALA A 225 23.09 2.08 9.73
CA ALA A 225 22.36 0.99 10.37
C ALA A 225 21.25 0.39 9.48
N GLY A 226 20.95 0.99 8.33
CA GLY A 226 19.86 0.57 7.45
C GLY A 226 18.45 0.87 7.97
N LEU A 227 18.32 1.80 8.93
CA LEU A 227 17.05 2.12 9.60
C LEU A 227 16.34 3.36 9.01
N ALA A 228 16.92 3.99 7.99
CA ALA A 228 16.34 5.11 7.25
C ALA A 228 16.77 5.10 5.78
N ARG A 229 16.13 5.92 4.95
CA ARG A 229 16.50 6.16 3.55
C ARG A 229 16.91 7.61 3.30
N CYS A 230 17.72 7.86 2.28
CA CYS A 230 18.05 9.22 1.86
C CYS A 230 16.83 9.92 1.26
N THR A 231 16.65 11.20 1.59
CA THR A 231 15.62 12.07 0.99
C THR A 231 16.27 13.08 0.06
N ASP A 232 16.02 12.94 -1.24
CA ASP A 232 16.57 13.86 -2.25
C ASP A 232 15.92 15.24 -2.23
N PHE A 233 14.73 15.39 -1.63
CA PHE A 233 14.07 16.70 -1.45
C PHE A 233 14.90 17.69 -0.61
N HIS A 234 15.81 17.20 0.23
CA HIS A 234 16.68 18.05 1.05
C HIS A 234 18.05 18.31 0.40
N SER A 235 18.25 17.88 -0.85
CA SER A 235 19.57 17.92 -1.49
C SER A 235 20.08 19.33 -1.76
N THR A 236 19.21 20.27 -2.12
CA THR A 236 19.55 21.68 -2.30
C THR A 236 19.90 22.37 -0.98
N LEU A 237 19.30 21.92 0.14
CA LEU A 237 19.54 22.44 1.48
C LEU A 237 20.84 21.92 2.10
N LEU A 238 21.22 20.68 1.76
CA LEU A 238 22.39 20.00 2.32
C LEU A 238 23.64 20.08 1.44
N GLY A 239 23.49 20.37 0.15
CA GLY A 239 24.61 20.51 -0.79
C GLY A 239 25.54 19.30 -0.78
N SER A 240 26.83 19.53 -0.51
CA SER A 240 27.87 18.48 -0.50
C SER A 240 27.66 17.43 0.60
N ASP A 241 26.95 17.75 1.69
CA ASP A 241 26.74 16.81 2.80
C ASP A 241 25.85 15.62 2.39
N MET A 242 25.02 15.76 1.34
CA MET A 242 24.24 14.65 0.79
C MET A 242 25.10 13.51 0.26
N ALA A 243 26.29 13.81 -0.28
CA ALA A 243 27.18 12.77 -0.80
C ALA A 243 27.59 11.80 0.31
N THR A 244 27.83 12.33 1.52
CA THR A 244 28.16 11.54 2.72
C THR A 244 27.00 10.66 3.16
N LEU A 245 25.77 11.17 3.10
CA LEU A 245 24.55 10.42 3.44
C LEU A 245 24.26 9.31 2.43
N ARG A 246 24.37 9.59 1.12
CA ARG A 246 24.21 8.56 0.07
C ARG A 246 25.26 7.46 0.19
N ALA A 247 26.51 7.81 0.52
CA ALA A 247 27.55 6.82 0.76
C ALA A 247 27.23 5.93 1.98
N ALA A 248 26.65 6.49 3.04
CA ALA A 248 26.19 5.74 4.21
C ALA A 248 25.04 4.78 3.89
N GLU A 249 24.03 5.24 3.15
CA GLU A 249 22.93 4.39 2.68
C GLU A 249 23.44 3.28 1.75
N LYS A 250 24.35 3.60 0.83
CA LYS A 250 24.94 2.62 -0.08
C LYS A 250 25.70 1.53 0.68
N ARG A 251 26.40 1.88 1.78
CA ARG A 251 27.04 0.88 2.67
C ARG A 251 26.00 -0.06 3.29
N ALA A 252 24.88 0.47 3.79
CA ALA A 252 23.81 -0.34 4.34
C ALA A 252 23.12 -1.22 3.29
N GLN A 253 22.96 -0.72 2.05
CA GLN A 253 22.46 -1.48 0.90
C GLN A 253 23.39 -2.64 0.53
N HIS A 254 24.70 -2.39 0.42
CA HIS A 254 25.68 -3.46 0.17
C HIS A 254 25.71 -4.51 1.28
N ALA A 255 25.56 -4.08 2.54
CA ALA A 255 25.54 -4.97 3.70
C ALA A 255 24.16 -5.61 3.96
N LYS A 256 23.14 -5.31 3.14
CA LYS A 256 21.76 -5.79 3.28
C LYS A 256 21.18 -5.61 4.69
N LEU A 257 21.42 -4.44 5.28
CA LEU A 257 21.00 -4.13 6.65
C LEU A 257 19.61 -3.48 6.71
N GLY A 258 18.84 -3.81 7.74
CA GLY A 258 17.55 -3.17 8.05
C GLY A 258 16.56 -3.17 6.87
N LEU A 259 16.16 -1.97 6.44
CA LEU A 259 15.27 -1.70 5.31
C LEU A 259 15.79 -2.21 3.95
N PHE A 260 17.04 -2.67 3.89
CA PHE A 260 17.72 -3.10 2.67
C PHE A 260 18.04 -4.60 2.64
N LYS A 261 17.45 -5.43 3.52
CA LYS A 261 17.64 -6.88 3.52
C LYS A 261 17.37 -7.53 2.14
N ASP A 262 16.32 -7.07 1.47
CA ASP A 262 15.91 -7.54 0.14
C ASP A 262 16.42 -6.63 -0.99
N HIS A 263 17.36 -5.72 -0.68
CA HIS A 263 17.85 -4.77 -1.66
C HIS A 263 18.83 -5.43 -2.63
N VAL A 264 18.47 -5.41 -3.91
CA VAL A 264 19.32 -5.87 -5.01
C VAL A 264 20.23 -4.70 -5.43
N VAL A 265 21.50 -4.79 -5.09
CA VAL A 265 22.51 -3.77 -5.43
C VAL A 265 22.76 -3.79 -6.94
N LYS A 266 22.51 -2.67 -7.62
CA LYS A 266 22.99 -2.45 -8.99
C LYS A 266 24.49 -2.08 -8.94
N ASN A 267 25.36 -2.98 -9.39
CA ASN A 267 26.79 -2.72 -9.50
C ASN A 267 27.07 -1.74 -10.65
N ASN A 268 27.45 -0.50 -10.31
CA ASN A 268 28.15 0.40 -11.24
C ASN A 268 29.66 0.13 -11.14
N GLY A 269 30.13 -0.87 -11.86
CA GLY A 269 31.56 -1.18 -12.04
C GLY A 269 31.99 -0.88 -13.47
N SER A 270 33.00 -0.02 -13.62
CA SER A 270 33.68 0.29 -14.87
C SER A 270 34.42 -0.93 -15.43
N GLY A 271 34.08 -1.32 -16.65
CA GLY A 271 34.90 -2.19 -17.51
C GLY A 271 34.73 -3.70 -17.33
N GLY A 272 34.07 -4.32 -18.32
CA GLY A 272 34.31 -5.73 -18.68
C GLY A 272 33.29 -6.74 -18.13
N SER A 273 32.45 -7.24 -19.05
CA SER A 273 31.44 -8.30 -18.88
C SER A 273 30.18 -7.92 -18.08
N LEU A 274 29.03 -8.02 -18.74
CA LEU A 274 27.73 -8.02 -18.07
C LEU A 274 27.69 -9.21 -17.10
N GLU A 275 27.40 -8.97 -15.83
CA GLU A 275 27.04 -10.03 -14.89
C GLU A 275 25.70 -10.63 -15.31
N ALA A 276 25.53 -11.94 -15.15
CA ALA A 276 24.29 -12.63 -15.50
C ALA A 276 23.14 -12.06 -14.66
N GLY A 277 22.03 -11.64 -15.29
CA GLY A 277 20.89 -11.04 -14.57
C GLY A 277 20.68 -9.53 -14.75
N VAL A 278 21.45 -8.85 -15.61
CA VAL A 278 21.33 -7.39 -15.80
C VAL A 278 20.97 -7.06 -17.25
N GLU A 279 19.70 -6.67 -17.46
CA GLU A 279 19.22 -6.17 -18.74
C GLU A 279 19.77 -4.76 -19.04
N LYS A 280 20.39 -4.60 -20.22
CA LYS A 280 20.89 -3.29 -20.70
C LYS A 280 20.43 -3.01 -22.13
N ARG A 281 19.76 -1.88 -22.34
CA ARG A 281 19.40 -1.41 -23.68
C ARG A 281 20.61 -0.77 -24.34
N ILE A 282 20.98 -1.27 -25.53
CA ILE A 282 22.12 -0.81 -26.31
C ILE A 282 21.66 -0.42 -27.73
N ASN A 283 22.18 0.70 -28.24
CA ASN A 283 22.00 1.09 -29.63
C ASN A 283 23.27 0.73 -30.42
N ILE A 284 23.10 0.21 -31.64
CA ILE A 284 24.24 -0.10 -32.52
C ILE A 284 24.87 1.21 -32.99
N SER A 285 26.19 1.35 -32.84
CA SER A 285 26.92 2.54 -33.23
C SER A 285 26.85 2.81 -34.74
N SER A 286 26.89 4.09 -35.10
CA SER A 286 27.00 4.61 -36.47
C SER A 286 25.89 4.23 -37.48
N ILE A 287 24.85 3.51 -37.07
CA ILE A 287 23.72 3.14 -37.94
C ILE A 287 22.38 3.56 -37.35
N ARG A 288 21.37 3.73 -38.23
CA ARG A 288 19.97 3.98 -37.84
C ARG A 288 19.06 2.91 -38.43
N GLY A 289 18.06 2.48 -37.66
CA GLY A 289 16.99 1.65 -38.18
C GLY A 289 16.04 2.41 -39.11
N PRO A 290 15.17 1.70 -39.86
CA PRO A 290 14.13 2.31 -40.69
C PRO A 290 13.17 3.18 -39.86
N ARG A 291 12.85 4.39 -40.33
CA ARG A 291 11.95 5.31 -39.62
C ARG A 291 10.49 4.82 -39.66
N PRO A 292 9.79 4.78 -38.52
CA PRO A 292 8.37 4.41 -38.48
C PRO A 292 7.47 5.41 -39.22
N THR A 293 7.85 6.69 -39.22
CA THR A 293 7.09 7.81 -39.79
C THR A 293 7.26 7.97 -41.29
N GLU A 294 8.25 7.30 -41.88
CA GLU A 294 8.61 7.44 -43.29
C GLU A 294 8.03 6.25 -44.08
N PRO A 295 7.04 6.45 -44.96
CA PRO A 295 6.37 5.35 -45.67
C PRO A 295 7.31 4.49 -46.52
N SER A 296 8.39 5.08 -47.03
CA SER A 296 9.42 4.38 -47.82
C SER A 296 10.33 3.48 -46.98
N GLU A 297 10.46 3.75 -45.67
CA GLU A 297 11.32 3.00 -44.76
C GLU A 297 10.53 2.06 -43.83
N SER A 298 9.34 2.49 -43.38
CA SER A 298 8.52 1.82 -42.36
C SER A 298 8.28 0.32 -42.62
N PRO A 299 8.00 -0.14 -43.86
CA PRO A 299 7.83 -1.57 -44.15
C PRO A 299 9.05 -2.44 -43.85
N PHE A 300 10.27 -1.89 -43.93
CA PHE A 300 11.51 -2.64 -43.70
C PHE A 300 11.84 -2.81 -42.21
N ARG A 301 11.06 -2.19 -41.31
CA ARG A 301 11.26 -2.28 -39.85
C ARG A 301 11.15 -3.72 -39.35
N ASP A 302 10.13 -4.44 -39.80
CA ASP A 302 9.90 -5.83 -39.37
C ASP A 302 10.95 -6.78 -39.93
N GLU A 303 11.41 -6.53 -41.17
CA GLU A 303 12.48 -7.31 -41.81
C GLU A 303 13.82 -7.10 -41.07
N ALA A 304 14.16 -5.86 -40.73
CA ALA A 304 15.36 -5.53 -39.96
C ALA A 304 15.32 -6.14 -38.54
N LYS A 305 14.16 -6.09 -37.88
CA LYS A 305 13.94 -6.70 -36.56
C LYS A 305 14.12 -8.23 -36.61
N GLU A 306 13.53 -8.88 -37.60
CA GLU A 306 13.63 -10.34 -37.77
C GLU A 306 15.04 -10.80 -38.14
N PHE A 307 15.77 -10.01 -38.92
CA PHE A 307 17.16 -10.25 -39.26
C PHE A 307 18.07 -10.27 -38.03
N LEU A 308 17.91 -9.30 -37.13
CA LEU A 308 18.65 -9.26 -35.86
C LEU A 308 18.23 -10.41 -34.93
N ARG A 309 16.93 -10.68 -34.81
CA ARG A 309 16.39 -11.77 -33.98
C ARG A 309 17.04 -13.11 -34.35
N LYS A 310 16.97 -13.52 -35.61
CA LYS A 310 17.53 -14.81 -36.09
C LYS A 310 19.03 -14.96 -35.85
N ARG A 311 19.76 -13.84 -35.77
CA ARG A 311 21.23 -13.85 -35.65
C ARG A 311 21.72 -13.73 -34.22
N LEU A 312 21.02 -13.01 -33.35
CA LEU A 312 21.54 -12.60 -32.05
C LEU A 312 20.81 -13.19 -30.85
N ILE A 313 19.56 -13.64 -31.00
CA ILE A 313 18.79 -14.07 -29.83
C ILE A 313 19.34 -15.36 -29.22
N GLY A 314 19.48 -15.38 -27.89
CA GLY A 314 20.05 -16.50 -27.15
C GLY A 314 21.53 -16.77 -27.44
N LYS A 315 22.25 -15.83 -28.08
CA LYS A 315 23.68 -15.95 -28.38
C LYS A 315 24.51 -14.98 -27.56
N HIS A 316 25.69 -15.43 -27.12
CA HIS A 316 26.66 -14.57 -26.47
C HIS A 316 27.27 -13.59 -27.49
N VAL A 317 27.14 -12.30 -27.22
CA VAL A 317 27.72 -11.22 -28.03
C VAL A 317 28.72 -10.44 -27.19
N ARG A 318 29.81 -9.97 -27.81
CA ARG A 318 30.76 -9.04 -27.19
C ARG A 318 30.30 -7.61 -27.51
N ILE A 319 30.23 -6.76 -26.49
CA ILE A 319 29.78 -5.37 -26.62
C ILE A 319 30.91 -4.43 -26.20
N SER A 320 31.24 -3.46 -27.06
CA SER A 320 32.17 -2.37 -26.76
C SER A 320 31.40 -1.05 -26.79
N ILE A 321 31.36 -0.32 -25.67
CA ILE A 321 30.64 0.96 -25.58
C ILE A 321 31.50 2.06 -26.22
N ASP A 322 31.02 2.64 -27.31
CA ASP A 322 31.75 3.63 -28.09
C ASP A 322 31.47 5.08 -27.62
N GLY A 323 30.38 5.29 -26.87
CA GLY A 323 30.02 6.58 -26.27
C GLY A 323 28.57 6.69 -25.79
N SER A 324 28.21 7.84 -25.25
CA SER A 324 26.85 8.16 -24.79
C SER A 324 26.33 9.42 -25.49
N ARG A 325 25.13 9.36 -26.09
CA ARG A 325 24.41 10.55 -26.55
C ARG A 325 23.60 11.13 -25.37
N PRO A 326 23.79 12.42 -25.01
CA PRO A 326 23.02 13.05 -23.94
C PRO A 326 21.53 13.06 -24.29
N GLY A 327 20.68 12.90 -23.27
CA GLY A 327 19.24 12.97 -23.42
C GLY A 327 18.77 14.37 -23.80
N SER A 328 17.66 14.45 -24.54
CA SER A 328 16.94 15.69 -24.87
C SER A 328 15.58 15.70 -24.15
N GLU A 329 14.85 16.81 -24.15
CA GLU A 329 13.55 16.96 -23.46
C GLU A 329 12.55 15.83 -23.76
N ASP A 330 12.62 15.22 -24.95
CA ASP A 330 11.74 14.10 -25.36
C ASP A 330 12.40 12.70 -25.41
N TYR A 331 13.69 12.56 -25.09
CA TYR A 331 14.42 11.28 -25.26
C TYR A 331 15.48 11.03 -24.18
N ASP A 332 15.45 9.83 -23.60
CA ASP A 332 16.48 9.35 -22.67
C ASP A 332 17.88 9.34 -23.31
N ALA A 333 18.91 9.46 -22.48
CA ALA A 333 20.30 9.29 -22.87
C ALA A 333 20.52 7.89 -23.48
N LYS A 334 21.18 7.82 -24.64
CA LYS A 334 21.38 6.57 -25.40
C LYS A 334 22.85 6.20 -25.42
N GLU A 335 23.18 5.02 -24.90
CA GLU A 335 24.50 4.43 -25.09
C GLU A 335 24.59 3.80 -26.49
N VAL A 336 25.67 4.13 -27.21
CA VAL A 336 25.99 3.54 -28.51
C VAL A 336 27.16 2.58 -28.35
N ALA A 337 27.05 1.41 -28.97
CA ALA A 337 28.06 0.37 -28.83
C ALA A 337 28.25 -0.41 -30.12
N THR A 338 29.49 -0.88 -30.29
CA THR A 338 29.88 -1.85 -31.29
C THR A 338 29.57 -3.26 -30.77
N VAL A 339 28.85 -4.05 -31.56
CA VAL A 339 28.48 -5.43 -31.23
C VAL A 339 29.27 -6.41 -32.10
N THR A 340 30.00 -7.34 -31.49
CA THR A 340 30.77 -8.37 -32.19
C THR A 340 30.20 -9.76 -31.88
N PHE A 341 30.00 -10.58 -32.91
CA PHE A 341 29.54 -11.97 -32.79
C PHE A 341 30.42 -12.89 -33.65
N ASN A 342 30.98 -13.96 -33.07
CA ASN A 342 31.96 -14.86 -33.72
C ASN A 342 33.16 -14.11 -34.34
N ASP A 343 33.77 -13.20 -33.59
CA ASP A 343 34.89 -12.33 -34.02
C ASP A 343 34.63 -11.48 -35.28
N LYS A 344 33.36 -11.45 -35.75
CA LYS A 344 32.90 -10.58 -36.83
C LYS A 344 32.19 -9.38 -36.23
N ASN A 345 32.72 -8.19 -36.52
CA ASN A 345 32.08 -6.95 -36.11
C ASN A 345 30.77 -6.75 -36.89
N ILE A 346 29.66 -6.59 -36.18
CA ILE A 346 28.33 -6.32 -36.76
C ILE A 346 28.17 -4.82 -37.06
N ALA A 347 28.95 -3.95 -36.39
CA ALA A 347 29.11 -2.54 -36.70
C ALA A 347 30.55 -2.29 -37.20
N PRO A 348 30.84 -2.55 -38.49
CA PRO A 348 32.14 -2.26 -39.09
C PRO A 348 32.65 -0.84 -38.79
N ASN A 349 33.94 -0.59 -39.02
CA ASN A 349 34.44 0.79 -38.97
C ASN A 349 33.60 1.69 -39.93
N TYR A 350 33.66 3.01 -39.76
CA TYR A 350 32.81 3.92 -40.52
C TYR A 350 32.97 3.75 -42.04
N ASP A 351 34.17 3.43 -42.51
CA ASP A 351 34.48 3.25 -43.93
C ASP A 351 33.84 1.97 -44.51
N ASP A 352 33.88 0.86 -43.76
CA ASP A 352 33.25 -0.40 -44.13
C ASP A 352 31.71 -0.29 -44.12
N LEU A 353 31.14 0.51 -43.20
CA LEU A 353 29.71 0.81 -43.18
C LEU A 353 29.29 1.59 -44.43
N LEU A 354 30.11 2.55 -44.87
CA LEU A 354 29.88 3.33 -46.08
C LEU A 354 29.95 2.43 -47.33
N ALA A 355 30.97 1.56 -47.41
CA ALA A 355 31.11 0.60 -48.49
C ALA A 355 29.93 -0.40 -48.55
N ALA A 356 29.47 -0.88 -47.39
CA ALA A 356 28.30 -1.75 -47.29
C ALA A 356 27.01 -1.04 -47.71
N GLN A 357 26.88 0.27 -47.41
CA GLN A 357 25.76 1.09 -47.85
C GLN A 357 25.76 1.27 -49.37
N GLU A 358 26.90 1.64 -49.98
CA GLU A 358 27.00 1.80 -51.43
C GLU A 358 26.69 0.49 -52.16
N LYS A 359 27.23 -0.63 -51.68
CA LYS A 359 26.89 -1.95 -52.21
C LYS A 359 25.40 -2.27 -52.10
N ALA A 360 24.75 -1.93 -50.98
CA ALA A 360 23.31 -2.14 -50.81
C ALA A 360 22.46 -1.26 -51.76
N LYS A 361 22.94 -0.06 -52.09
CA LYS A 361 22.32 0.83 -53.10
C LYS A 361 22.46 0.25 -54.51
N GLU A 362 23.68 -0.15 -54.88
CA GLU A 362 23.95 -0.77 -56.20
C GLU A 362 23.12 -2.05 -56.39
N GLU A 363 23.08 -2.91 -55.38
CA GLU A 363 22.33 -4.18 -55.40
C GLU A 363 20.83 -4.00 -55.14
N LYS A 364 20.35 -2.76 -54.93
CA LYS A 364 18.93 -2.44 -54.70
C LYS A 364 18.31 -3.28 -53.58
N LYS A 365 19.00 -3.40 -52.44
CA LYS A 365 18.58 -4.23 -51.30
C LYS A 365 17.74 -3.45 -50.28
N GLY A 366 16.68 -4.08 -49.77
CA GLY A 366 15.84 -3.52 -48.71
C GLY A 366 15.24 -2.15 -49.11
N MET A 367 15.44 -1.14 -48.27
CA MET A 367 14.97 0.23 -48.50
C MET A 367 15.53 0.88 -49.78
N TRP A 368 16.64 0.38 -50.32
CA TRP A 368 17.25 0.86 -51.57
C TRP A 368 16.67 0.18 -52.82
N SER A 369 15.71 -0.74 -52.66
CA SER A 369 15.10 -1.47 -53.78
C SER A 369 14.18 -0.64 -54.68
N GLY A 370 13.75 0.53 -54.20
CA GLY A 370 12.76 1.38 -54.87
C GLY A 370 11.34 0.80 -54.87
N LYS A 371 11.12 -0.37 -54.25
CA LYS A 371 9.82 -1.01 -54.13
C LYS A 371 9.32 -0.86 -52.68
N ALA A 372 8.11 -0.33 -52.50
CA ALA A 372 7.46 -0.35 -51.20
C ALA A 372 7.23 -1.81 -50.79
N SER A 373 7.90 -2.30 -49.74
CA SER A 373 7.59 -3.62 -49.17
C SER A 373 6.17 -3.58 -48.62
N LYS A 374 5.39 -4.65 -48.85
CA LYS A 374 4.03 -4.75 -48.28
C LYS A 374 4.18 -5.08 -46.80
N ALA A 375 3.71 -4.18 -45.93
CA ALA A 375 3.66 -4.44 -44.49
C ALA A 375 2.92 -5.76 -44.23
N LYS A 376 3.50 -6.65 -43.42
CA LYS A 376 2.85 -7.90 -43.03
C LYS A 376 1.68 -7.56 -42.09
N GLN A 377 0.46 -7.72 -42.58
CA GLN A 377 -0.72 -7.56 -41.74
C GLN A 377 -0.97 -8.84 -40.95
N TYR A 378 -0.89 -8.75 -39.62
CA TYR A 378 -1.26 -9.84 -38.74
C TYR A 378 -2.75 -9.78 -38.42
N LEU A 379 -3.39 -10.95 -38.38
CA LEU A 379 -4.76 -11.10 -37.88
C LEU A 379 -4.68 -11.45 -36.40
N ASP A 380 -5.32 -10.65 -35.55
CA ASP A 380 -5.48 -11.00 -34.13
C ASP A 380 -6.64 -12.00 -33.98
N ALA A 381 -6.30 -13.26 -33.78
CA ALA A 381 -7.26 -14.34 -33.55
C ALA A 381 -7.85 -14.32 -32.12
N SER A 382 -7.24 -13.57 -31.19
CA SER A 382 -7.63 -13.49 -29.78
C SER A 382 -8.43 -12.24 -29.42
N GLU A 383 -8.72 -11.38 -30.41
CA GLU A 383 -9.42 -10.10 -30.21
C GLU A 383 -10.83 -10.28 -29.63
N THR A 384 -11.55 -11.32 -30.05
CA THR A 384 -12.89 -11.64 -29.55
C THR A 384 -13.05 -13.14 -29.33
N VAL A 385 -13.94 -13.52 -28.41
CA VAL A 385 -14.28 -14.93 -28.14
C VAL A 385 -14.79 -15.64 -29.40
N GLN A 386 -15.55 -14.95 -30.24
CA GLN A 386 -16.06 -15.51 -31.50
C GLN A 386 -14.92 -15.84 -32.48
N LYS A 387 -13.96 -14.91 -32.67
CA LYS A 387 -12.79 -15.17 -33.50
C LYS A 387 -11.92 -16.29 -32.94
N ALA A 388 -11.71 -16.32 -31.62
CA ALA A 388 -10.94 -17.37 -30.97
C ALA A 388 -11.56 -18.75 -31.20
N LYS A 389 -12.89 -18.88 -31.05
CA LYS A 389 -13.63 -20.12 -31.32
C LYS A 389 -13.55 -20.58 -32.78
N LEU A 390 -13.45 -19.67 -33.75
CA LEU A 390 -13.26 -20.04 -35.15
C LEU A 390 -11.88 -20.66 -35.41
N HIS A 391 -10.85 -20.23 -34.67
CA HIS A 391 -9.48 -20.68 -34.86
C HIS A 391 -9.07 -21.85 -33.95
N VAL A 392 -9.70 -22.03 -32.79
CA VAL A 392 -9.32 -23.06 -31.79
C VAL A 392 -9.34 -24.47 -32.38
N GLY A 393 -10.37 -24.82 -33.15
CA GLY A 393 -10.50 -26.15 -33.75
C GLY A 393 -9.41 -26.47 -34.77
N ALA A 394 -8.91 -25.45 -35.49
CA ALA A 394 -7.80 -25.63 -36.42
C ALA A 394 -6.47 -25.81 -35.70
N LEU A 395 -6.23 -25.02 -34.65
CA LEU A 395 -5.00 -25.08 -33.85
C LEU A 395 -4.91 -26.38 -33.02
N GLN A 396 -6.04 -26.82 -32.43
CA GLN A 396 -6.15 -28.09 -31.71
C GLN A 396 -5.73 -29.30 -32.57
N ARG A 397 -6.13 -29.31 -33.85
CA ARG A 397 -5.84 -30.43 -34.75
C ARG A 397 -4.39 -30.47 -35.23
N GLN A 398 -3.74 -29.31 -35.36
CA GLN A 398 -2.40 -29.25 -35.92
C GLN A 398 -1.36 -29.86 -34.99
N LYS A 399 -1.49 -29.64 -33.68
CA LYS A 399 -0.50 -29.98 -32.64
C LYS A 399 0.91 -29.44 -32.93
N LYS A 400 1.66 -29.04 -31.90
CA LYS A 400 3.01 -28.48 -31.99
C LYS A 400 3.13 -27.39 -33.05
N VAL A 401 2.19 -26.44 -33.01
CA VAL A 401 2.13 -25.35 -33.97
C VAL A 401 3.36 -24.46 -33.76
N PRO A 402 4.21 -24.25 -34.78
CA PRO A 402 5.36 -23.36 -34.64
C PRO A 402 4.88 -21.92 -34.47
N ALA A 403 5.37 -21.26 -33.44
CA ALA A 403 4.99 -19.90 -33.08
C ALA A 403 6.21 -19.12 -32.55
N ILE A 404 6.07 -17.80 -32.48
CA ILE A 404 7.09 -16.90 -31.94
C ILE A 404 6.47 -16.15 -30.77
N VAL A 405 7.11 -16.18 -29.60
CA VAL A 405 6.65 -15.41 -28.44
C VAL A 405 6.88 -13.92 -28.71
N ASP A 406 5.80 -13.15 -28.85
CA ASP A 406 5.88 -11.70 -29.09
C ASP A 406 6.00 -10.92 -27.79
N PHE A 407 5.16 -11.24 -26.81
CA PHE A 407 5.10 -10.54 -25.52
C PHE A 407 4.69 -11.47 -24.38
N VAL A 408 5.33 -11.34 -23.21
CA VAL A 408 4.98 -12.08 -22.00
C VAL A 408 4.10 -11.18 -21.12
N LYS A 409 2.82 -11.53 -20.94
CA LYS A 409 1.88 -10.78 -20.08
C LYS A 409 1.96 -11.19 -18.61
N GLY A 410 2.45 -12.39 -18.34
CA GLY A 410 2.64 -12.96 -17.00
C GLY A 410 3.22 -14.37 -17.11
N GLY A 411 3.58 -14.99 -15.98
CA GLY A 411 4.28 -16.29 -15.96
C GLY A 411 3.62 -17.41 -16.78
N GLY A 412 2.29 -17.41 -16.88
CA GLY A 412 1.52 -18.36 -17.69
C GLY A 412 0.78 -17.76 -18.90
N ARG A 413 1.01 -16.49 -19.27
CA ARG A 413 0.24 -15.82 -20.35
C ARG A 413 1.13 -15.15 -21.37
N PHE A 414 1.02 -15.60 -22.62
CA PHE A 414 1.87 -15.17 -23.73
C PHE A 414 1.02 -14.62 -24.88
N VAL A 415 1.55 -13.62 -25.58
CA VAL A 415 1.13 -13.23 -26.93
C VAL A 415 2.07 -13.92 -27.89
N VAL A 416 1.53 -14.74 -28.79
CA VAL A 416 2.31 -15.53 -29.74
C VAL A 416 1.90 -15.19 -31.17
N LEU A 417 2.90 -15.12 -32.06
CA LEU A 417 2.70 -14.95 -33.49
C LEU A 417 2.81 -16.32 -34.15
N VAL A 418 1.76 -16.75 -34.84
CA VAL A 418 1.75 -17.99 -35.63
C VAL A 418 1.97 -17.61 -37.09
N PRO A 419 3.14 -17.93 -37.70
CA PRO A 419 3.38 -17.66 -39.10
C PRO A 419 2.41 -18.45 -39.98
N ARG A 420 1.78 -17.81 -40.99
CA ARG A 420 0.94 -18.55 -41.95
C ARG A 420 1.77 -19.62 -42.67
N ILE A 421 1.21 -20.83 -42.75
CA ILE A 421 1.78 -22.00 -43.42
C ILE A 421 1.96 -21.71 -44.92
N GLN A 422 3.20 -21.47 -45.34
CA GLN A 422 3.67 -21.80 -46.68
C GLN A 422 4.88 -22.73 -46.57
N GLN A 423 4.87 -23.72 -47.45
CA GLN A 423 5.63 -24.97 -47.44
C GLN A 423 7.17 -24.87 -47.33
N LYS A 424 7.71 -25.96 -46.75
CA LYS A 424 9.04 -26.60 -46.89
C LYS A 424 10.15 -26.30 -45.85
N ARG A 425 10.46 -27.40 -45.15
CA ARG A 425 11.61 -27.82 -44.32
C ARG A 425 12.93 -27.03 -44.40
N ALA A 426 13.59 -26.90 -43.24
CA ALA A 426 15.00 -27.25 -43.07
C ALA A 426 15.30 -27.66 -41.60
N ASN A 427 16.01 -28.77 -41.45
CA ASN A 427 16.52 -29.37 -40.20
C ASN A 427 17.56 -28.44 -39.53
N PRO A 428 17.74 -28.42 -38.20
CA PRO A 428 19.01 -28.94 -37.68
C PRO A 428 19.06 -29.45 -36.21
N LEU A 429 20.04 -30.32 -36.03
CA LEU A 429 20.64 -30.90 -34.84
C LEU A 429 21.59 -29.91 -34.11
N ALA A 430 21.71 -30.08 -32.78
CA ALA A 430 22.77 -29.61 -31.85
C ALA A 430 22.74 -28.10 -31.46
N LYS A 431 22.90 -27.66 -30.20
CA LYS A 431 23.52 -28.22 -28.98
C LYS A 431 22.82 -27.71 -27.69
N LYS A 432 22.89 -28.52 -26.63
CA LYS A 432 22.67 -28.18 -25.21
C LYS A 432 23.51 -26.96 -24.78
N HIS A 433 22.95 -26.08 -23.95
CA HIS A 433 23.45 -25.74 -22.59
C HIS A 433 22.59 -24.65 -21.90
N MET A 434 22.37 -24.88 -20.60
CA MET A 434 22.04 -23.99 -19.47
C MET A 434 20.91 -22.96 -19.62
N ILE A 435 19.83 -23.19 -18.86
CA ILE A 435 18.71 -22.27 -18.66
C ILE A 435 18.91 -21.59 -17.31
N SER A 436 18.96 -20.24 -17.31
CA SER A 436 18.69 -19.42 -16.13
C SER A 436 17.30 -18.82 -16.31
N LEU A 437 16.36 -19.23 -15.46
CA LEU A 437 14.95 -18.88 -15.54
C LEU A 437 14.71 -17.46 -14.99
N HIS A 438 14.78 -16.45 -15.85
CA HIS A 438 13.84 -15.30 -15.84
C HIS A 438 14.03 -14.26 -16.96
N GLU A 439 15.12 -14.28 -17.76
CA GLU A 439 15.47 -13.07 -18.54
C GLU A 439 15.39 -13.12 -20.07
N ASP A 440 15.00 -14.22 -20.74
CA ASP A 440 15.38 -14.34 -22.16
C ASP A 440 14.35 -14.99 -23.12
N TYR A 441 13.04 -14.82 -22.86
CA TYR A 441 11.97 -15.50 -23.63
C TYR A 441 11.29 -14.66 -24.72
N HIS A 442 11.53 -13.35 -24.76
CA HIS A 442 10.98 -12.49 -25.82
C HIS A 442 11.58 -12.91 -27.17
N LYS A 443 10.76 -13.32 -28.15
CA LYS A 443 11.15 -13.63 -29.55
C LYS A 443 11.88 -14.96 -29.80
N ARG A 444 11.75 -15.96 -28.93
CA ARG A 444 12.19 -17.34 -29.24
C ARG A 444 11.18 -18.06 -30.15
N ASP A 445 11.69 -18.93 -31.01
CA ASP A 445 10.87 -19.89 -31.76
C ASP A 445 10.42 -20.98 -30.79
N VAL A 446 9.11 -21.18 -30.68
CA VAL A 446 8.46 -22.11 -29.75
C VAL A 446 7.46 -22.96 -30.51
N GLU A 447 7.07 -24.09 -29.92
CA GLU A 447 5.93 -24.88 -30.40
C GLU A 447 4.80 -24.75 -29.40
N ILE A 448 3.56 -24.62 -29.87
CA ILE A 448 2.39 -24.53 -28.99
C ILE A 448 1.39 -25.63 -29.31
N ASP A 449 0.80 -26.20 -28.26
CA ASP A 449 -0.38 -27.06 -28.35
C ASP A 449 -1.57 -26.30 -27.76
N VAL A 450 -2.63 -26.12 -28.54
CA VAL A 450 -3.83 -25.41 -28.07
C VAL A 450 -4.92 -26.42 -27.73
N TYR A 451 -5.46 -26.34 -26.52
CA TYR A 451 -6.51 -27.25 -26.03
C TYR A 451 -7.88 -26.60 -25.96
N ASN A 452 -7.97 -25.33 -25.58
CA ASN A 452 -9.27 -24.67 -25.41
C ASN A 452 -9.15 -23.15 -25.51
N THR A 453 -10.26 -22.43 -25.29
CA THR A 453 -10.31 -20.98 -25.14
C THR A 453 -10.95 -20.59 -23.81
N ASP A 454 -10.45 -19.54 -23.18
CA ASP A 454 -11.06 -18.94 -21.98
C ASP A 454 -12.31 -18.10 -22.35
N LYS A 455 -12.95 -17.51 -21.32
CA LYS A 455 -14.15 -16.67 -21.49
C LYS A 455 -13.89 -15.32 -22.14
N VAL A 456 -12.62 -14.92 -22.31
CA VAL A 456 -12.22 -13.61 -22.87
C VAL A 456 -11.52 -13.74 -24.23
N GLY A 457 -11.41 -14.95 -24.79
CA GLY A 457 -10.83 -15.22 -26.11
C GLY A 457 -9.34 -15.58 -26.09
N GLY A 458 -8.74 -15.78 -24.91
CA GLY A 458 -7.39 -16.33 -24.77
C GLY A 458 -7.37 -17.83 -25.05
N PHE A 459 -6.34 -18.31 -25.76
CA PHE A 459 -6.13 -19.73 -25.99
C PHE A 459 -5.45 -20.37 -24.79
N ILE A 460 -6.00 -21.49 -24.32
CA ILE A 460 -5.45 -22.35 -23.26
C ILE A 460 -4.69 -23.47 -23.94
N GLY A 461 -3.44 -23.66 -23.56
CA GLY A 461 -2.54 -24.57 -24.24
C GLY A 461 -1.22 -24.76 -23.51
N GLU A 462 -0.38 -25.60 -24.09
CA GLU A 462 0.99 -25.86 -23.64
C GLU A 462 2.00 -25.23 -24.59
N LEU A 463 3.08 -24.70 -24.02
CA LEU A 463 4.18 -24.08 -24.76
C LEU A 463 5.43 -24.91 -24.58
N TYR A 464 6.14 -25.17 -25.67
CA TYR A 464 7.36 -25.96 -25.71
C TYR A 464 8.53 -25.13 -26.17
N ILE A 465 9.63 -25.23 -25.44
CA ILE A 465 10.92 -24.62 -25.78
C ILE A 465 11.93 -25.75 -25.95
N ASN A 466 12.56 -25.86 -27.12
CA ASN A 466 13.50 -26.94 -27.41
C ASN A 466 12.92 -28.36 -27.17
N LYS A 467 11.61 -28.55 -27.44
CA LYS A 467 10.83 -29.78 -27.18
C LYS A 467 10.56 -30.10 -25.71
N GLU A 468 10.93 -29.22 -24.80
CA GLU A 468 10.63 -29.34 -23.37
C GLU A 468 9.42 -28.47 -23.01
N SER A 469 8.52 -28.99 -22.16
CA SER A 469 7.34 -28.25 -21.70
C SER A 469 7.77 -27.08 -20.81
N PHE A 470 7.39 -25.86 -21.20
CA PHE A 470 7.67 -24.68 -20.41
C PHE A 470 6.92 -24.68 -19.07
N GLY A 471 5.70 -25.23 -19.06
CA GLY A 471 4.92 -25.39 -17.83
C GLY A 471 5.65 -26.27 -16.81
N LYS A 472 6.23 -27.38 -17.27
CA LYS A 472 7.07 -28.24 -16.42
C LYS A 472 8.27 -27.48 -15.84
N ILE A 473 9.00 -26.73 -16.65
CA ILE A 473 10.18 -25.98 -16.19
C ILE A 473 9.78 -24.98 -15.08
N LEU A 474 8.66 -24.27 -15.23
CA LEU A 474 8.18 -23.33 -14.21
C LEU A 474 7.82 -24.03 -12.90
N VAL A 475 7.14 -25.17 -12.97
CA VAL A 475 6.76 -25.96 -11.80
C VAL A 475 8.01 -26.52 -11.12
N GLU A 476 8.97 -27.04 -11.88
CA GLU A 476 10.21 -27.65 -11.36
C GLU A 476 11.15 -26.64 -10.69
N GLU A 477 11.14 -25.38 -11.09
CA GLU A 477 11.85 -24.30 -10.41
C GLU A 477 11.02 -23.63 -9.28
N GLY A 478 9.81 -24.10 -9.01
CA GLY A 478 8.96 -23.57 -7.94
C GLY A 478 8.40 -22.18 -8.23
N TYR A 479 8.22 -21.81 -9.50
CA TYR A 479 7.58 -20.55 -9.89
C TYR A 479 6.08 -20.68 -10.18
N ALA A 480 5.56 -21.91 -10.23
CA ALA A 480 4.15 -22.20 -10.49
C ALA A 480 3.71 -23.47 -9.74
N THR A 481 2.41 -23.57 -9.45
CA THR A 481 1.76 -24.78 -8.92
C THR A 481 1.02 -25.53 -10.02
N VAL A 482 0.78 -26.83 -9.81
CA VAL A 482 0.03 -27.67 -10.75
C VAL A 482 -1.46 -27.46 -10.55
N HIS A 483 -2.14 -27.04 -11.61
CA HIS A 483 -3.60 -27.04 -11.65
C HIS A 483 -4.10 -28.37 -12.24
N GLN A 484 -4.59 -29.26 -11.37
CA GLN A 484 -4.91 -30.65 -11.69
C GLN A 484 -5.82 -30.81 -12.92
N HIS A 485 -6.92 -30.05 -12.99
CA HIS A 485 -7.85 -30.13 -14.12
C HIS A 485 -7.21 -29.78 -15.47
N SER A 486 -6.28 -28.83 -15.49
CA SER A 486 -5.56 -28.44 -16.72
C SER A 486 -4.47 -29.45 -17.07
N ALA A 487 -3.82 -30.01 -16.06
CA ALA A 487 -2.79 -31.01 -16.20
C ALA A 487 -3.37 -32.33 -16.79
N GLU A 488 -4.58 -32.71 -16.37
CA GLU A 488 -5.33 -33.85 -16.91
C GLU A 488 -5.76 -33.62 -18.37
N GLN A 489 -6.28 -32.43 -18.70
CA GLN A 489 -6.66 -32.09 -20.08
C GLN A 489 -5.47 -32.12 -21.05
N SER A 490 -4.27 -31.79 -20.57
CA SER A 490 -3.03 -31.83 -21.36
C SER A 490 -2.43 -33.24 -21.50
N GLY A 491 -2.86 -34.19 -20.65
CA GLY A 491 -2.26 -35.53 -20.56
C GLY A 491 -0.92 -35.60 -19.83
N ASN A 492 -0.41 -34.47 -19.32
CA ASN A 492 0.92 -34.37 -18.69
C ASN A 492 0.87 -34.32 -17.15
N SER A 493 -0.28 -34.62 -16.55
CA SER A 493 -0.48 -34.58 -15.08
C SER A 493 0.62 -35.29 -14.29
N LYS A 494 0.99 -36.52 -14.68
CA LYS A 494 2.06 -37.28 -13.99
C LYS A 494 3.41 -36.59 -14.01
N GLU A 495 3.76 -35.95 -15.13
CA GLU A 495 5.05 -35.27 -15.28
C GLU A 495 5.09 -33.95 -14.51
N LEU A 496 3.97 -33.21 -14.51
CA LEU A 496 3.84 -31.95 -13.78
C LEU A 496 3.81 -32.16 -12.26
N LEU A 497 3.03 -33.13 -11.76
CA LEU A 497 3.01 -33.47 -10.34
C LEU A 497 4.38 -33.95 -9.85
N ALA A 498 5.08 -34.76 -10.65
CA ALA A 498 6.44 -35.18 -10.32
C ALA A 498 7.43 -34.00 -10.30
N ALA A 499 7.26 -33.00 -11.16
CA ALA A 499 8.06 -31.78 -11.16
C ALA A 499 7.76 -30.90 -9.93
N GLU A 500 6.50 -30.80 -9.52
CA GLU A 500 6.08 -30.05 -8.34
C GLU A 500 6.64 -30.67 -7.06
N LYS A 501 6.54 -32.00 -6.94
CA LYS A 501 7.15 -32.74 -5.84
C LYS A 501 8.65 -32.47 -5.73
N ARG A 502 9.38 -32.49 -6.86
CA ARG A 502 10.81 -32.14 -6.87
C ARG A 502 11.08 -30.70 -6.41
N ALA A 503 10.21 -29.75 -6.76
CA ALA A 503 10.34 -28.36 -6.35
C ALA A 503 10.04 -28.15 -4.86
N LYS A 504 9.02 -28.85 -4.34
CA LYS A 504 8.68 -28.95 -2.91
C LYS A 504 9.84 -29.53 -2.11
N ASP A 505 10.33 -30.71 -2.49
CA ASP A 505 11.47 -31.39 -1.85
C ASP A 505 12.73 -30.51 -1.83
N ALA A 506 12.95 -29.73 -2.89
CA ALA A 506 14.08 -28.83 -3.02
C ALA A 506 13.86 -27.42 -2.42
N ARG A 507 12.70 -27.15 -1.80
CA ARG A 507 12.31 -25.85 -1.22
C ARG A 507 12.54 -24.68 -2.19
N LYS A 508 12.22 -24.88 -3.46
CA LYS A 508 12.46 -23.88 -4.52
C LYS A 508 11.30 -22.90 -4.64
N GLY A 509 11.63 -21.63 -4.88
CA GLY A 509 10.66 -20.59 -5.22
C GLY A 509 9.55 -20.42 -4.18
N ILE A 510 8.29 -20.60 -4.58
CA ILE A 510 7.12 -20.49 -3.70
C ILE A 510 7.10 -21.54 -2.57
N TRP A 511 7.92 -22.59 -2.68
CA TRP A 511 8.02 -23.66 -1.70
C TRP A 511 9.13 -23.46 -0.66
N ALA A 512 9.76 -22.27 -0.60
CA ALA A 512 10.85 -21.98 0.33
C ALA A 512 10.45 -22.19 1.80
N ASP A 513 9.22 -21.81 2.15
CA ASP A 513 8.63 -21.95 3.48
C ASP A 513 7.57 -23.06 3.54
N TRP A 514 7.55 -23.97 2.56
CA TRP A 514 6.64 -25.13 2.57
C TRP A 514 6.94 -25.99 3.81
N ASP A 515 5.94 -26.68 4.36
CA ASP A 515 6.07 -27.61 5.48
C ASP A 515 5.49 -28.97 5.04
N PRO A 516 6.23 -30.09 5.13
CA PRO A 516 5.73 -31.40 4.73
C PRO A 516 4.46 -31.83 5.46
N SER A 517 4.20 -31.30 6.67
CA SER A 517 2.95 -31.61 7.39
C SER A 517 1.71 -31.12 6.64
N VAL A 518 1.82 -30.07 5.81
CA VAL A 518 0.71 -29.59 4.98
C VAL A 518 0.36 -30.60 3.91
N ASP A 519 1.36 -31.25 3.30
CA ASP A 519 1.13 -32.30 2.32
C ASP A 519 0.75 -33.63 2.98
N GLU A 520 1.21 -33.92 4.20
CA GLU A 520 0.74 -35.09 4.96
C GLU A 520 -0.73 -34.89 5.37
N GLU A 521 -1.13 -33.68 5.75
CA GLU A 521 -2.54 -33.30 5.96
C GLU A 521 -3.34 -33.35 4.64
N GLU A 522 -2.77 -32.96 3.50
CA GLU A 522 -3.39 -33.06 2.17
C GLU A 522 -3.40 -34.51 1.60
N GLU A 523 -2.40 -35.35 1.87
CA GLU A 523 -2.31 -36.76 1.42
C GLU A 523 -3.16 -37.67 2.30
N GLU A 524 -3.26 -37.41 3.61
CA GLU A 524 -4.23 -38.08 4.50
C GLU A 524 -5.67 -37.66 4.13
N TYR A 525 -5.84 -36.44 3.60
CA TYR A 525 -7.07 -35.96 2.98
C TYR A 525 -7.31 -36.63 1.60
N GLU A 526 -6.32 -36.77 0.71
CA GLU A 526 -6.46 -37.37 -0.64
C GLU A 526 -6.58 -38.90 -0.64
N ALA A 527 -5.94 -39.61 0.29
CA ALA A 527 -6.08 -41.07 0.44
C ALA A 527 -7.50 -41.50 0.85
N THR A 528 -8.32 -40.56 1.36
CA THR A 528 -9.74 -40.76 1.62
C THR A 528 -10.66 -40.38 0.44
N HIS A 529 -10.09 -39.90 -0.68
CA HIS A 529 -10.82 -39.29 -1.79
C HIS A 529 -10.63 -39.97 -3.15
N VAL A 530 -10.18 -41.23 -3.19
CA VAL A 530 -10.21 -42.06 -4.41
C VAL A 530 -11.32 -43.11 -4.30
N ASN A 531 -12.58 -42.69 -4.40
CA ASN A 531 -13.66 -43.46 -5.02
C ASN A 531 -14.92 -42.58 -5.12
N ASP A 532 -15.60 -42.75 -6.25
CA ASP A 532 -16.67 -41.91 -6.81
C ASP A 532 -18.03 -42.01 -6.07
N ASP A 533 -18.02 -42.19 -4.75
CA ASP A 533 -19.25 -42.17 -3.93
C ASP A 533 -19.04 -41.36 -2.65
N ALA A 534 -19.93 -40.39 -2.47
CA ALA A 534 -19.80 -39.25 -1.58
C ALA A 534 -19.64 -39.58 -0.09
N ALA A 535 -18.72 -38.86 0.57
CA ALA A 535 -18.77 -38.53 2.01
C ALA A 535 -18.37 -37.06 2.25
N PRO A 536 -18.89 -36.39 3.31
CA PRO A 536 -18.88 -34.93 3.43
C PRO A 536 -17.50 -34.39 3.77
N ILE A 537 -17.02 -33.45 2.94
CA ILE A 537 -15.80 -32.66 3.18
C ILE A 537 -15.96 -31.86 4.48
N LYS A 538 -15.10 -32.10 5.48
CA LYS A 538 -15.09 -31.32 6.72
C LYS A 538 -14.26 -30.04 6.48
N ARG A 539 -14.89 -28.99 5.97
CA ARG A 539 -14.27 -27.68 5.78
C ARG A 539 -14.03 -26.99 7.12
N GLU A 540 -12.84 -26.41 7.28
CA GLU A 540 -12.58 -25.49 8.37
C GLU A 540 -13.39 -24.21 8.21
N LYS A 541 -13.86 -23.69 9.33
CA LYS A 541 -14.88 -22.67 9.43
C LYS A 541 -14.22 -21.26 9.40
N ASP A 542 -13.96 -20.70 8.21
CA ASP A 542 -13.46 -19.31 8.03
C ASP A 542 -14.63 -18.31 8.05
N TYR A 543 -14.97 -17.79 9.23
CA TYR A 543 -15.99 -16.77 9.40
C TYR A 543 -15.36 -15.38 9.44
N ARG A 544 -15.99 -14.45 8.71
CA ARG A 544 -15.58 -13.06 8.65
C ARG A 544 -16.76 -12.17 8.94
N ASP A 545 -16.51 -11.12 9.69
CA ASP A 545 -17.50 -10.09 9.96
C ASP A 545 -17.74 -9.29 8.69
N VAL A 546 -18.99 -9.20 8.27
CA VAL A 546 -19.38 -8.51 7.03
C VAL A 546 -20.60 -7.62 7.26
N VAL A 547 -20.74 -6.61 6.42
CA VAL A 547 -21.93 -5.77 6.30
C VAL A 547 -22.52 -5.95 4.91
N VAL A 548 -23.81 -6.25 4.83
CA VAL A 548 -24.55 -6.25 3.56
C VAL A 548 -24.83 -4.79 3.19
N THR A 549 -24.32 -4.36 2.03
CA THR A 549 -24.47 -2.97 1.55
C THR A 549 -25.53 -2.81 0.49
N ASN A 550 -25.78 -3.84 -0.32
CA ASN A 550 -26.83 -3.84 -1.33
C ASN A 550 -27.28 -5.27 -1.65
N ILE A 551 -28.54 -5.45 -1.99
CA ILE A 551 -29.07 -6.67 -2.59
C ILE A 551 -29.58 -6.30 -3.98
N ASN A 552 -29.11 -7.00 -5.00
CA ASN A 552 -29.56 -6.76 -6.36
C ASN A 552 -30.96 -7.37 -6.58
N GLU A 553 -31.64 -6.95 -7.65
CA GLU A 553 -32.92 -7.51 -8.09
C GLU A 553 -32.87 -9.02 -8.38
N ASP A 554 -31.68 -9.59 -8.58
CA ASP A 554 -31.47 -11.03 -8.78
C ASP A 554 -31.16 -11.80 -7.49
N GLY A 555 -31.32 -11.17 -6.32
CA GLY A 555 -31.05 -11.74 -5.00
C GLY A 555 -29.57 -11.87 -4.66
N LYS A 556 -28.66 -11.37 -5.50
CA LYS A 556 -27.21 -11.38 -5.20
C LYS A 556 -26.84 -10.27 -4.23
N LEU A 557 -25.96 -10.60 -3.30
CA LEU A 557 -25.52 -9.71 -2.23
C LEU A 557 -24.27 -8.94 -2.63
N LYS A 558 -24.19 -7.70 -2.17
CA LYS A 558 -22.97 -6.89 -2.12
C LYS A 558 -22.58 -6.72 -0.66
N LEU A 559 -21.34 -7.09 -0.34
CA LEU A 559 -20.84 -7.10 1.02
C LEU A 559 -19.59 -6.22 1.14
N GLN A 560 -19.41 -5.64 2.32
CA GLN A 560 -18.13 -5.12 2.79
C GLN A 560 -17.60 -6.00 3.91
N ILE A 561 -16.31 -6.36 3.85
CA ILE A 561 -15.66 -7.13 4.92
C ILE A 561 -15.19 -6.16 5.99
N ILE A 562 -15.70 -6.31 7.22
CA ILE A 562 -15.34 -5.47 8.35
C ILE A 562 -13.86 -5.69 8.67
N GLY A 563 -13.09 -4.61 8.67
CA GLY A 563 -11.67 -4.65 8.98
C GLY A 563 -10.94 -3.39 8.52
N THR A 564 -9.67 -3.55 8.16
CA THR A 564 -8.82 -2.41 7.74
C THR A 564 -9.33 -1.71 6.48
N GLY A 565 -10.01 -2.45 5.59
CA GLY A 565 -10.62 -1.91 4.36
C GLY A 565 -11.77 -0.93 4.63
N THR A 566 -12.71 -1.29 5.51
CA THR A 566 -13.86 -0.44 5.86
C THR A 566 -13.44 0.79 6.66
N SER A 567 -12.50 0.68 7.60
CA SER A 567 -11.95 1.85 8.30
C SER A 567 -11.20 2.82 7.36
N ALA A 568 -10.47 2.28 6.37
CA ALA A 568 -9.85 3.08 5.33
C ALA A 568 -10.89 3.74 4.41
N LEU A 569 -12.00 3.06 4.14
CA LEU A 569 -13.12 3.61 3.37
C LEU A 569 -13.79 4.78 4.10
N GLU A 570 -14.07 4.68 5.40
CA GLU A 570 -14.65 5.77 6.19
C GLU A 570 -13.75 7.02 6.18
N THR A 571 -12.44 6.81 6.35
CA THR A 571 -11.44 7.87 6.26
C THR A 571 -11.44 8.49 4.86
N LEU A 572 -11.44 7.65 3.82
CA LEU A 572 -11.47 8.09 2.44
C LEU A 572 -12.74 8.89 2.14
N MET A 573 -13.91 8.42 2.56
CA MET A 573 -15.20 9.07 2.30
C MET A 573 -15.33 10.40 3.04
N THR A 574 -14.75 10.53 4.24
CA THR A 574 -14.67 11.82 4.95
C THR A 574 -13.83 12.83 4.16
N GLN A 575 -12.68 12.40 3.64
CA GLN A 575 -11.82 13.25 2.79
C GLN A 575 -12.48 13.53 1.43
N PHE A 576 -13.18 12.55 0.86
CA PHE A 576 -13.87 12.64 -0.42
C PHE A 576 -15.00 13.67 -0.36
N LYS A 577 -15.82 13.60 0.69
CA LYS A 577 -16.87 14.58 0.97
C LYS A 577 -16.28 15.98 1.12
N SER A 578 -15.24 16.13 1.95
CA SER A 578 -14.57 17.42 2.16
C SER A 578 -13.98 17.99 0.86
N PHE A 579 -13.40 17.14 0.02
CA PHE A 579 -12.86 17.52 -1.28
C PHE A 579 -13.94 18.04 -2.23
N HIS A 580 -15.09 17.37 -2.30
CA HIS A 580 -16.18 17.75 -3.19
C HIS A 580 -17.03 18.93 -2.71
N LEU A 581 -16.90 19.33 -1.44
CA LEU A 581 -17.49 20.56 -0.88
C LEU A 581 -16.78 21.83 -1.38
N ASN A 582 -15.50 21.74 -1.76
CA ASN A 582 -14.76 22.90 -2.25
C ASN A 582 -15.25 23.29 -3.67
N PRO A 583 -15.73 24.52 -3.90
CA PRO A 583 -16.22 24.98 -5.21
C PRO A 583 -15.20 24.81 -6.35
N SER A 584 -13.89 24.94 -6.06
CA SER A 584 -12.82 24.75 -7.04
C SER A 584 -12.77 23.34 -7.63
N ASN A 585 -13.36 22.36 -6.96
CA ASN A 585 -13.41 20.96 -7.39
C ASN A 585 -14.76 20.59 -8.05
N SER A 586 -15.51 21.58 -8.54
CA SER A 586 -16.85 21.39 -9.11
C SER A 586 -16.88 21.13 -10.62
N ALA A 587 -15.71 21.03 -11.25
CA ALA A 587 -15.61 20.72 -12.68
C ALA A 587 -16.25 19.37 -13.01
N GLY A 588 -17.20 19.37 -13.95
CA GLY A 588 -17.81 18.17 -14.49
C GLY A 588 -16.85 17.37 -15.38
N LEU A 589 -17.35 16.30 -15.98
CA LEU A 589 -16.54 15.48 -16.88
C LEU A 589 -16.07 16.28 -18.12
N PRO A 590 -14.81 16.09 -18.57
CA PRO A 590 -14.26 16.79 -19.75
C PRO A 590 -14.89 16.33 -21.09
N GLY A 591 -15.67 15.24 -21.07
CA GLY A 591 -16.34 14.70 -22.24
C GLY A 591 -17.25 13.53 -21.87
N PRO A 592 -17.85 12.87 -22.87
CA PRO A 592 -18.74 11.73 -22.66
C PRO A 592 -18.02 10.59 -21.92
N PRO A 593 -18.55 10.10 -20.78
CA PRO A 593 -17.95 8.98 -20.05
C PRO A 593 -17.96 7.69 -20.88
N LYS A 594 -16.96 6.82 -20.69
CA LYS A 594 -16.92 5.49 -21.32
C LYS A 594 -17.19 4.40 -20.31
N ALA A 595 -17.82 3.31 -20.76
CA ALA A 595 -17.97 2.11 -19.94
C ALA A 595 -16.59 1.64 -19.45
N GLY A 596 -16.46 1.43 -18.14
CA GLY A 596 -15.20 1.10 -17.49
C GLY A 596 -14.50 2.26 -16.78
N ASP A 597 -14.83 3.52 -17.10
CA ASP A 597 -14.18 4.68 -16.48
C ASP A 597 -14.54 4.78 -14.99
N TYR A 598 -13.55 5.15 -14.17
CA TYR A 598 -13.78 5.50 -12.77
C TYR A 598 -14.08 6.99 -12.65
N VAL A 599 -15.14 7.30 -11.92
CA VAL A 599 -15.67 8.66 -11.75
C VAL A 599 -16.08 8.89 -10.30
N ALA A 600 -16.21 10.15 -9.91
CA ALA A 600 -16.95 10.53 -8.73
C ALA A 600 -18.42 10.74 -9.14
N ALA A 601 -19.35 10.07 -8.48
CA ALA A 601 -20.77 10.17 -8.76
C ALA A 601 -21.52 10.67 -7.52
N LYS A 602 -22.46 11.59 -7.71
CA LYS A 602 -23.29 12.13 -6.63
C LYS A 602 -24.54 11.26 -6.48
N PHE A 603 -24.64 10.50 -5.40
CA PHE A 603 -25.75 9.58 -5.16
C PHE A 603 -27.06 10.34 -4.97
N THR A 604 -28.14 9.86 -5.61
CA THR A 604 -29.40 10.60 -5.70
C THR A 604 -30.14 10.70 -4.37
N GLU A 605 -30.04 9.68 -3.53
CA GLU A 605 -30.78 9.56 -2.26
C GLU A 605 -30.26 10.52 -1.18
N ASP A 606 -28.94 10.61 -0.99
CA ASP A 606 -28.32 11.39 0.09
C ASP A 606 -27.58 12.65 -0.38
N GLY A 607 -27.46 12.83 -1.70
CA GLY A 607 -26.74 13.93 -2.32
C GLY A 607 -25.23 13.96 -2.02
N GLN A 608 -24.64 12.86 -1.56
CA GLN A 608 -23.21 12.76 -1.28
C GLN A 608 -22.44 12.22 -2.49
N TRP A 609 -21.13 12.47 -2.52
CA TRP A 609 -20.25 12.00 -3.58
C TRP A 609 -19.60 10.68 -3.18
N TYR A 610 -19.55 9.76 -4.14
CA TYR A 610 -18.98 8.43 -3.97
C TYR A 610 -18.09 8.06 -5.16
N ARG A 611 -17.19 7.10 -4.95
CA ARG A 611 -16.44 6.49 -6.05
C ARG A 611 -17.34 5.55 -6.82
N ALA A 612 -17.35 5.69 -8.14
CA ALA A 612 -18.18 4.88 -9.01
C ALA A 612 -17.44 4.48 -10.28
N ARG A 613 -17.99 3.50 -10.98
CA ARG A 613 -17.54 3.05 -12.29
C ARG A 613 -18.71 3.14 -13.27
N ILE A 614 -18.44 3.65 -14.46
CA ILE A 614 -19.43 3.70 -15.54
C ILE A 614 -19.70 2.28 -16.05
N ARG A 615 -20.96 1.85 -16.01
CA ARG A 615 -21.43 0.57 -16.58
C ARG A 615 -21.89 0.77 -18.01
N ALA A 616 -22.76 1.75 -18.24
CA ALA A 616 -23.30 2.10 -19.55
C ALA A 616 -23.45 3.62 -19.66
N ASN A 617 -23.44 4.15 -20.89
CA ASN A 617 -23.60 5.58 -21.16
C ASN A 617 -24.65 5.81 -22.26
N ASP A 618 -25.68 6.56 -21.93
CA ASP A 618 -26.69 7.08 -22.86
C ASP A 618 -26.30 8.51 -23.26
N ARG A 619 -25.66 8.62 -24.43
CA ARG A 619 -25.18 9.91 -24.96
C ARG A 619 -26.30 10.85 -25.39
N THR A 620 -27.45 10.30 -25.76
CA THR A 620 -28.59 11.09 -26.23
C THR A 620 -29.28 11.75 -25.04
N ALA A 621 -29.55 10.98 -23.99
CA ALA A 621 -30.12 11.49 -22.75
C ALA A 621 -29.11 12.24 -21.86
N LYS A 622 -27.80 12.13 -22.15
CA LYS A 622 -26.69 12.61 -21.30
C LYS A 622 -26.77 12.03 -19.89
N GLU A 623 -27.08 10.74 -19.82
CA GLU A 623 -27.16 9.95 -18.60
C GLU A 623 -26.16 8.81 -18.65
N ALA A 624 -25.65 8.40 -17.50
CA ALA A 624 -24.82 7.22 -17.37
C ALA A 624 -25.36 6.33 -16.27
N GLU A 625 -25.29 5.03 -16.49
CA GLU A 625 -25.50 4.02 -15.46
C GLU A 625 -24.19 3.82 -14.72
N VAL A 626 -24.19 4.06 -13.41
CA VAL A 626 -23.02 3.96 -12.55
C VAL A 626 -23.16 2.82 -11.56
N VAL A 627 -22.05 2.19 -11.19
CA VAL A 627 -21.97 1.25 -10.07
C VAL A 627 -21.06 1.88 -9.01
N TYR A 628 -21.57 2.05 -7.80
CA TYR A 628 -20.81 2.52 -6.66
C TYR A 628 -19.85 1.44 -6.20
N ILE A 629 -18.55 1.61 -6.46
CA ILE A 629 -17.59 0.50 -6.35
C ILE A 629 -17.30 0.08 -4.91
N ASP A 630 -17.68 0.92 -3.95
CA ASP A 630 -17.49 0.66 -2.53
C ASP A 630 -18.73 0.08 -1.86
N TYR A 631 -19.92 0.26 -2.43
CA TYR A 631 -21.21 -0.15 -1.84
C TYR A 631 -21.99 -1.15 -2.70
N GLY A 632 -21.67 -1.22 -4.00
CA GLY A 632 -22.16 -2.23 -4.93
C GLY A 632 -23.50 -1.91 -5.60
N ASN A 633 -24.26 -0.95 -5.08
CA ASN A 633 -25.50 -0.46 -5.68
C ASN A 633 -25.23 0.30 -6.99
N SER A 634 -26.25 0.41 -7.83
CA SER A 634 -26.19 1.08 -9.13
C SER A 634 -27.37 2.00 -9.37
N GLU A 635 -27.16 3.08 -10.12
CA GLU A 635 -28.24 3.98 -10.54
C GLU A 635 -27.95 4.61 -11.91
N LYS A 636 -29.00 5.05 -12.59
CA LYS A 636 -28.89 5.87 -13.80
C LYS A 636 -28.94 7.34 -13.40
N ILE A 637 -27.88 8.10 -13.69
CA ILE A 637 -27.78 9.52 -13.31
C ILE A 637 -27.33 10.42 -14.47
N PRO A 638 -27.79 11.69 -14.49
CA PRO A 638 -27.31 12.68 -15.44
C PRO A 638 -25.81 12.95 -15.31
N TRP A 639 -25.14 13.27 -16.42
CA TRP A 639 -23.70 13.62 -16.40
C TRP A 639 -23.37 14.82 -15.50
N ALA A 640 -24.34 15.68 -15.21
CA ALA A 640 -24.20 16.78 -14.26
C ALA A 640 -23.88 16.32 -12.82
N ARG A 641 -24.19 15.06 -12.49
CA ARG A 641 -23.88 14.43 -11.19
C ARG A 641 -22.57 13.65 -11.21
N LEU A 642 -21.76 13.80 -12.26
CA LEU A 642 -20.47 13.12 -12.43
C LEU A 642 -19.31 14.11 -12.43
N ARG A 643 -18.21 13.72 -11.80
CA ARG A 643 -16.93 14.43 -11.83
C ARG A 643 -15.77 13.46 -12.09
N PRO A 644 -14.64 13.93 -12.63
CA PRO A 644 -13.45 13.10 -12.80
C PRO A 644 -12.91 12.58 -11.46
N LEU A 645 -12.44 11.34 -11.43
CA LEU A 645 -11.73 10.76 -10.29
C LEU A 645 -10.21 10.75 -10.55
N SER A 646 -9.61 11.94 -10.70
CA SER A 646 -8.21 12.10 -11.11
C SER A 646 -7.22 12.18 -9.95
N GLN A 647 -7.70 12.45 -8.73
CA GLN A 647 -6.87 12.69 -7.57
C GLN A 647 -6.27 11.36 -7.05
N PRO A 648 -4.94 11.22 -6.96
CA PRO A 648 -4.29 9.96 -6.59
C PRO A 648 -4.73 9.42 -5.22
N GLN A 649 -5.08 10.29 -4.27
CA GLN A 649 -5.55 9.89 -2.94
C GLN A 649 -6.91 9.17 -2.96
N PHE A 650 -7.72 9.34 -4.00
CA PHE A 650 -9.03 8.68 -4.15
C PHE A 650 -9.01 7.53 -5.16
N SER A 651 -7.84 7.27 -5.77
CA SER A 651 -7.65 6.22 -6.77
C SER A 651 -7.98 4.83 -6.23
N THR A 652 -8.47 3.96 -7.12
CA THR A 652 -8.68 2.53 -6.83
C THR A 652 -7.38 1.77 -6.54
N GLN A 653 -6.22 2.36 -6.88
CA GLN A 653 -4.92 1.84 -6.47
C GLN A 653 -4.60 2.14 -4.99
N LYS A 654 -5.08 3.28 -4.46
CA LYS A 654 -4.86 3.68 -3.06
C LYS A 654 -5.75 2.90 -2.11
N LEU A 655 -7.02 2.73 -2.47
CA LEU A 655 -7.96 1.84 -1.79
C LEU A 655 -8.73 1.06 -2.86
N ARG A 656 -8.59 -0.27 -2.86
CA ARG A 656 -9.34 -1.14 -3.78
C ARG A 656 -10.86 -0.93 -3.61
N PRO A 657 -11.69 -1.23 -4.62
CA PRO A 657 -13.14 -1.29 -4.45
C PRO A 657 -13.52 -2.13 -3.22
N GLN A 658 -14.38 -1.61 -2.37
CA GLN A 658 -14.74 -2.27 -1.10
C GLN A 658 -15.98 -3.18 -1.19
N ALA A 659 -16.81 -3.03 -2.23
CA ALA A 659 -17.95 -3.94 -2.43
C ALA A 659 -17.50 -5.25 -3.07
N VAL A 660 -17.86 -6.37 -2.43
CA VAL A 660 -17.59 -7.73 -2.88
C VAL A 660 -18.91 -8.40 -3.28
N ASP A 661 -18.90 -9.12 -4.39
CA ASP A 661 -20.03 -9.95 -4.83
C ASP A 661 -20.15 -11.21 -3.98
N ALA A 662 -21.35 -11.51 -3.50
CA ALA A 662 -21.66 -12.71 -2.74
C ALA A 662 -23.05 -13.28 -3.08
N ILE A 663 -23.24 -14.56 -2.75
CA ILE A 663 -24.51 -15.28 -2.90
C ILE A 663 -24.78 -16.08 -1.64
N LEU A 664 -26.05 -16.23 -1.26
CA LEU A 664 -26.44 -17.18 -0.22
C LEU A 664 -26.37 -18.59 -0.80
N THR A 665 -25.53 -19.44 -0.22
CA THR A 665 -25.36 -20.84 -0.64
C THR A 665 -26.51 -21.70 -0.12
N LEU A 666 -26.77 -22.85 -0.76
CA LEU A 666 -27.83 -23.79 -0.36
C LEU A 666 -29.25 -23.21 -0.38
N LEU A 667 -29.46 -22.06 -1.03
CA LEU A 667 -30.77 -21.49 -1.28
C LEU A 667 -31.04 -21.42 -2.79
N GLN A 668 -32.29 -21.69 -3.15
CA GLN A 668 -32.87 -21.49 -4.47
C GLN A 668 -34.03 -20.52 -4.33
N PHE A 669 -33.86 -19.30 -4.84
CA PHE A 669 -34.92 -18.30 -4.85
C PHE A 669 -36.02 -18.65 -5.87
N PRO A 670 -37.27 -18.22 -5.61
CA PRO A 670 -38.38 -18.42 -6.54
C PRO A 670 -38.16 -17.64 -7.85
N THR A 671 -38.68 -18.17 -8.95
CA THR A 671 -38.67 -17.51 -10.26
C THR A 671 -39.77 -16.45 -10.38
N ASN A 672 -40.85 -16.61 -9.62
CA ASN A 672 -41.90 -15.60 -9.50
C ASN A 672 -41.33 -14.35 -8.83
N LYS A 673 -41.48 -13.21 -9.52
CA LYS A 673 -40.92 -11.93 -9.09
C LYS A 673 -41.49 -11.45 -7.76
N ASP A 674 -42.78 -11.67 -7.49
CA ASP A 674 -43.42 -11.15 -6.28
C ASP A 674 -42.83 -11.80 -5.02
N TYR A 675 -42.65 -13.12 -5.04
CA TYR A 675 -41.98 -13.84 -3.94
C TYR A 675 -40.47 -13.57 -3.88
N LEU A 676 -39.82 -13.30 -5.02
CA LEU A 676 -38.41 -12.92 -5.04
C LEU A 676 -38.21 -11.53 -4.39
N ASP A 677 -39.09 -10.58 -4.71
CA ASP A 677 -39.07 -9.24 -4.11
C ASP A 677 -39.32 -9.33 -2.60
N GLU A 678 -40.29 -10.14 -2.15
CA GLU A 678 -40.55 -10.38 -0.73
C GLU A 678 -39.33 -11.02 -0.02
N ALA A 679 -38.66 -11.97 -0.68
CA ALA A 679 -37.42 -12.56 -0.18
C ALA A 679 -36.29 -11.53 -0.05
N ILE A 680 -36.14 -10.65 -1.03
CA ILE A 680 -35.16 -9.55 -1.01
C ILE A 680 -35.48 -8.57 0.12
N ASP A 681 -36.73 -8.18 0.29
CA ASP A 681 -37.18 -7.28 1.35
C ASP A 681 -36.95 -7.90 2.74
N PHE A 682 -37.24 -9.18 2.90
CA PHE A 682 -36.99 -9.91 4.15
C PHE A 682 -35.50 -9.95 4.49
N ILE A 683 -34.63 -10.28 3.52
CA ILE A 683 -33.18 -10.31 3.76
C ILE A 683 -32.68 -8.89 4.05
N THR A 684 -33.17 -7.89 3.32
CA THR A 684 -32.82 -6.49 3.54
C THR A 684 -33.19 -6.05 4.96
N HIS A 685 -34.41 -6.33 5.43
CA HIS A 685 -34.86 -5.97 6.77
C HIS A 685 -34.05 -6.65 7.87
N ASN A 686 -33.68 -7.92 7.67
CA ASN A 686 -32.92 -8.70 8.66
C ASN A 686 -31.42 -8.39 8.67
N THR A 687 -30.87 -7.87 7.57
CA THR A 687 -29.43 -7.57 7.44
C THR A 687 -29.09 -6.07 7.52
N ALA A 688 -30.07 -5.18 7.32
CA ALA A 688 -29.86 -3.73 7.33
C ALA A 688 -29.26 -3.25 8.67
N GLY A 689 -28.10 -2.59 8.59
CA GLY A 689 -27.43 -1.97 9.73
C GLY A 689 -26.85 -2.95 10.76
N ARG A 690 -26.79 -4.25 10.47
CA ARG A 690 -26.22 -5.27 11.37
C ARG A 690 -24.89 -5.79 10.84
N ALA A 691 -23.89 -5.85 11.72
CA ALA A 691 -22.68 -6.63 11.47
C ALA A 691 -23.03 -8.11 11.66
N LEU A 692 -22.88 -8.91 10.61
CA LEU A 692 -23.17 -10.34 10.68
C LEU A 692 -21.94 -11.05 11.24
N SER A 693 -22.07 -11.67 12.42
CA SER A 693 -21.06 -12.51 13.08
C SER A 693 -21.71 -13.78 13.65
N GLN A 694 -20.91 -14.79 14.00
CA GLN A 694 -21.34 -16.19 14.18
C GLN A 694 -22.49 -16.49 15.17
N GLY A 695 -23.37 -17.40 14.73
CA GLY A 695 -24.10 -18.41 15.51
C GLY A 695 -24.70 -19.49 14.57
N LEU A 696 -24.53 -20.79 14.85
CA LEU A 696 -25.11 -21.89 14.03
C LEU A 696 -26.65 -21.92 14.10
N ALA A 697 -27.22 -21.33 15.15
CA ALA A 697 -28.66 -21.19 15.38
C ALA A 697 -29.29 -19.99 14.64
N ASP A 698 -28.47 -19.03 14.16
CA ASP A 698 -28.91 -17.75 13.60
C ASP A 698 -28.42 -17.59 12.15
N SER A 699 -28.58 -18.64 11.33
CA SER A 699 -28.27 -18.57 9.90
C SER A 699 -29.39 -17.85 9.16
N ILE A 700 -29.09 -16.73 8.51
CA ILE A 700 -30.05 -16.02 7.64
C ILE A 700 -30.65 -16.96 6.58
N ASN A 701 -29.90 -17.97 6.12
CA ASN A 701 -30.41 -18.95 5.17
C ASN A 701 -31.55 -19.78 5.77
N ASN A 702 -31.46 -20.11 7.06
CA ASN A 702 -32.51 -20.82 7.76
C ASN A 702 -33.75 -19.94 7.95
N ASP A 703 -33.58 -18.67 8.28
CA ASP A 703 -34.68 -17.73 8.46
C ASP A 703 -35.46 -17.50 7.15
N VAL A 704 -34.75 -17.36 6.03
CA VAL A 704 -35.36 -17.20 4.70
C VAL A 704 -36.14 -18.47 4.29
N VAL A 705 -35.60 -19.66 4.58
CA VAL A 705 -36.29 -20.93 4.30
C VAL A 705 -37.49 -21.13 5.23
N ALA A 706 -37.35 -20.82 6.51
CA ALA A 706 -38.42 -20.93 7.50
C ALA A 706 -39.59 -19.96 7.22
N ALA A 707 -39.30 -18.79 6.64
CA ALA A 707 -40.33 -17.86 6.18
C ALA A 707 -41.03 -18.31 4.88
N GLY A 708 -40.58 -19.38 4.23
CA GLY A 708 -41.12 -19.83 2.94
C GLY A 708 -40.72 -18.94 1.76
N LEU A 709 -39.60 -18.20 1.87
CA LEU A 709 -39.12 -17.24 0.87
C LEU A 709 -37.99 -17.80 -0.02
N SER A 710 -37.49 -19.00 0.28
CA SER A 710 -36.58 -19.75 -0.60
C SER A 710 -36.72 -21.26 -0.40
N MET A 711 -36.21 -22.02 -1.36
CA MET A 711 -36.15 -23.49 -1.33
C MET A 711 -34.73 -23.99 -1.12
N VAL A 712 -34.60 -25.19 -0.56
CA VAL A 712 -33.34 -25.94 -0.59
C VAL A 712 -33.16 -26.55 -1.99
N PRO A 713 -32.01 -26.34 -2.66
CA PRO A 713 -31.75 -26.90 -3.99
C PRO A 713 -31.84 -28.43 -4.00
N THR A 714 -32.59 -28.98 -4.96
CA THR A 714 -32.73 -30.44 -5.15
C THR A 714 -31.49 -31.06 -5.81
N LYS A 715 -30.79 -30.29 -6.66
CA LYS A 715 -29.55 -30.70 -7.32
C LYS A 715 -28.35 -29.99 -6.69
N LEU A 716 -27.72 -30.66 -5.73
CA LEU A 716 -26.54 -30.17 -5.03
C LEU A 716 -25.27 -30.40 -5.86
N LYS A 717 -24.41 -29.38 -5.93
CA LYS A 717 -23.04 -29.51 -6.45
C LYS A 717 -22.21 -30.40 -5.54
N GLY A 718 -21.16 -31.03 -6.08
CA GLY A 718 -20.30 -31.95 -5.33
C GLY A 718 -19.80 -31.37 -3.99
N TRP A 719 -19.42 -30.09 -3.98
CA TRP A 719 -18.96 -29.41 -2.77
C TRP A 719 -20.10 -28.99 -1.80
N GLU A 720 -21.34 -28.82 -2.29
CA GLU A 720 -22.50 -28.48 -1.46
C GLU A 720 -22.94 -29.69 -0.60
N LYS A 721 -22.69 -30.91 -1.07
CA LYS A 721 -22.94 -32.15 -0.31
C LYS A 721 -22.11 -32.24 0.99
N GLY A 722 -21.02 -31.48 1.09
CA GLY A 722 -20.21 -31.37 2.31
C GLY A 722 -20.94 -30.72 3.50
N PHE A 723 -22.07 -30.06 3.27
CA PHE A 723 -22.85 -29.36 4.30
C PHE A 723 -24.04 -30.19 4.82
N ALA A 724 -23.89 -31.51 4.95
CA ALA A 724 -24.98 -32.44 5.24
C ALA A 724 -25.84 -32.05 6.46
N ASP A 725 -25.21 -31.62 7.56
CA ASP A 725 -25.93 -31.20 8.78
C ASP A 725 -26.75 -29.91 8.56
N VAL A 726 -26.19 -28.95 7.81
CA VAL A 726 -26.86 -27.69 7.48
C VAL A 726 -28.02 -27.95 6.52
N ILE A 727 -27.81 -28.78 5.50
CA ILE A 727 -28.85 -29.18 4.55
C ILE A 727 -30.00 -29.86 5.30
N LYS A 728 -29.71 -30.80 6.20
CA LYS A 728 -30.73 -31.46 7.02
C LYS A 728 -31.57 -30.46 7.83
N SER A 729 -30.92 -29.47 8.45
CA SER A 729 -31.61 -28.40 9.18
C SER A 729 -32.49 -27.56 8.26
N LEU A 730 -31.96 -27.12 7.10
CA LEU A 730 -32.72 -26.31 6.15
C LEU A 730 -33.92 -27.07 5.57
N THR A 731 -33.76 -28.36 5.28
CA THR A 731 -34.86 -29.22 4.79
C THR A 731 -35.96 -29.40 5.84
N GLN A 732 -35.61 -29.47 7.13
CA GLN A 732 -36.60 -29.50 8.22
C GLN A 732 -37.40 -28.19 8.27
N SER A 733 -36.72 -27.04 8.23
CA SER A 733 -37.37 -25.72 8.19
C SER A 733 -38.27 -25.56 6.96
N GLN A 734 -37.82 -26.01 5.78
CA GLN A 734 -38.63 -25.98 4.56
C GLN A 734 -39.90 -26.81 4.71
N THR A 735 -39.79 -28.01 5.30
CA THR A 735 -40.94 -28.90 5.52
C THR A 735 -41.98 -28.24 6.43
N GLN A 736 -41.52 -27.53 7.47
CA GLN A 736 -42.39 -26.79 8.37
C GLN A 736 -43.06 -25.60 7.68
N ALA A 737 -42.32 -24.81 6.90
CA ALA A 737 -42.87 -23.70 6.12
C ALA A 737 -43.95 -24.17 5.14
N ARG A 738 -43.73 -25.32 4.49
CA ARG A 738 -44.71 -25.97 3.60
C ARG A 738 -45.97 -26.43 4.34
N GLN A 739 -45.83 -27.06 5.50
CA GLN A 739 -46.97 -27.48 6.33
C GLN A 739 -47.81 -26.28 6.80
N ASN A 740 -47.14 -25.18 7.13
CA ASN A 740 -47.77 -23.95 7.59
C ASN A 740 -48.27 -23.04 6.45
N ARG A 741 -48.05 -23.42 5.18
CA ARG A 741 -48.42 -22.63 3.99
C ARG A 741 -47.86 -21.21 4.03
N GLN A 742 -46.58 -21.07 4.37
CA GLN A 742 -45.91 -19.78 4.48
C GLN A 742 -45.27 -19.35 3.15
N GLY A 743 -45.29 -18.06 2.84
CA GLY A 743 -44.67 -17.48 1.65
C GLY A 743 -45.13 -18.18 0.36
N MET A 744 -44.18 -18.67 -0.44
CA MET A 744 -44.45 -19.31 -1.72
C MET A 744 -45.28 -20.61 -1.64
N TRP A 745 -45.50 -21.16 -0.43
CA TRP A 745 -46.28 -22.39 -0.22
C TRP A 745 -47.78 -22.14 0.02
N GLU A 746 -48.25 -20.90 -0.07
CA GLU A 746 -49.63 -20.53 0.24
C GLU A 746 -50.67 -21.19 -0.68
N TYR A 747 -50.33 -21.41 -1.96
CA TYR A 747 -51.23 -21.94 -2.97
C TYR A 747 -50.99 -23.39 -3.39
N GLY A 748 -49.91 -24.05 -2.94
CA GLY A 748 -49.59 -25.42 -3.38
C GLY A 748 -48.10 -25.76 -3.36
N ASP A 749 -47.70 -26.74 -4.16
CA ASP A 749 -46.30 -27.17 -4.27
C ASP A 749 -45.56 -26.29 -5.29
N ALA A 750 -44.68 -25.41 -4.81
CA ALA A 750 -43.93 -24.44 -5.63
C ALA A 750 -42.92 -25.07 -6.61
N TYR A 751 -42.81 -26.39 -6.67
CA TYR A 751 -42.01 -27.13 -7.64
C TYR A 751 -42.75 -27.46 -8.95
N GLU A 752 -44.07 -27.22 -9.00
CA GLU A 752 -44.93 -27.62 -10.13
C GLU A 752 -45.24 -26.49 -11.13
N ASP A 753 -44.74 -25.27 -10.89
CA ASP A 753 -44.92 -24.08 -11.77
C ASP A 753 -43.74 -23.80 -12.71
#